data_AF-E4YTA0-F1
#
_entry.id   AF-E4YTA0-F1
#
_cell.length_a   1.000
_cell.length_b   1.000
_cell.length_c   1.000
_cell.angle_alpha   90.00
_cell.angle_beta   90.00
_cell.angle_gamma   90.00
#
_symmetry.space_group_name_H-M   'P 1'
#
loop_
_entity.id
_entity.type
_entity.pdbx_description
1 polymer ?
#
loop_
_entity_poly.entity_id
_entity_poly.type
_entity_poly.pdbx_seq_one_letter_code
_entity_poly.pdbx_strand_id
1 'polypeptide(L)'
;MEILDALGVTWVEPGELKELKKKKNNEVFACVVEPHHHLIHEDAEKRGPKIGSDNWSFFLENNEEYSSNFAAEIAPYMSCLINCLFWAPGDPKIMTNEDLKNLIDSQSRVPEFPGVPFLPQKLQVISDISADSNGSLEFVVDCTSMEEPFEVVDGKGSSSRDPKSPGVVVTSIDYLPALLPREASDHFGNCLLPFIDDLLNLASGQGDVCPAIRNAVICQNGALTTQYRYISDMRATQTSSKSILVLGAGYVSAPVVDYLSSKGYKVTVVSSVENEAAKMISQYNFENCTPVVLDCINDNEGLSSLISSHDLTISLLPYVFHPHVCEKVISAGKQMVTASYLSDGMAALDEKAKAAGITVMNEVGVDPGIDHMLAMELFDELKDNGEDVQSFVSFCGGLPAPEASNNVLGYKFSWSPRGVLLNTVSGAKWLHNGDVDEILPGGDIINRPYTFSGDVKEVPFTTWNGYSLEGLPNRDSTKYTIPYQIPKCETLLRGTFRYAGYCEVLRDLQAVNLINEAPSPNLYDADNWLEFMALHLGLDKNSSAVKVMAKASELKNGLGKNVNTNKLAKLGVFTKTNKLENRNSPLDALAMLLNRDMQYGEAEKDAIIMRHEVKTHQNPTTTHGVDFIYYGDQGKNDGKEYSAMAQTVGYPAAISAHLIMEGVINKPGMLTPVTKDIYVPILDELKKLGIVGKRTLN
;
A
#
# COMPACT_ATOMS: atom_id res chain seq x y z
N MET A 1 -8.46 22.47 39.14
CA MET A 1 -8.21 23.15 40.43
C MET A 1 -9.52 23.62 41.06
N GLU A 2 -10.41 24.29 40.32
CA GLU A 2 -11.69 24.81 40.85
C GLU A 2 -12.56 23.78 41.61
N ILE A 3 -12.63 22.53 41.15
CA ILE A 3 -13.36 21.46 41.86
C ILE A 3 -12.72 21.13 43.22
N LEU A 4 -11.38 21.11 43.30
CA LEU A 4 -10.66 20.88 44.56
C LEU A 4 -10.86 22.07 45.51
N ASP A 5 -10.84 23.30 44.99
CA ASP A 5 -11.12 24.49 45.79
C ASP A 5 -12.54 24.48 46.36
N ALA A 6 -13.53 24.02 45.58
CA ALA A 6 -14.90 23.84 46.01
C ALA A 6 -15.06 22.75 47.10
N LEU A 7 -14.15 21.77 47.16
CA LEU A 7 -14.10 20.75 48.21
C LEU A 7 -13.45 21.28 49.52
N GLY A 8 -12.99 22.53 49.55
CA GLY A 8 -12.40 23.14 50.74
C GLY A 8 -11.02 22.58 51.09
N VAL A 9 -10.23 22.20 50.08
CA VAL A 9 -8.87 21.70 50.31
C VAL A 9 -7.94 22.79 50.84
N THR A 10 -6.98 22.40 51.67
CA THR A 10 -5.86 23.25 52.08
C THR A 10 -4.66 22.96 51.19
N TRP A 11 -4.21 23.95 50.42
CA TRP A 11 -3.03 23.85 49.57
C TRP A 11 -1.75 23.89 50.40
N VAL A 12 -0.84 22.94 50.15
CA VAL A 12 0.44 22.76 50.85
C VAL A 12 1.54 22.44 49.84
N GLU A 13 2.80 22.63 50.26
CA GLU A 13 3.95 22.23 49.45
C GLU A 13 4.17 20.71 49.53
N PRO A 14 4.63 20.02 48.46
CA PRO A 14 4.84 18.57 48.47
C PRO A 14 5.74 18.08 49.63
N GLY A 15 6.75 18.87 50.01
CA GLY A 15 7.64 18.56 51.13
C GLY A 15 6.98 18.58 52.52
N GLU A 16 5.84 19.25 52.66
CA GLU A 16 5.10 19.37 53.94
C GLU A 16 4.27 18.12 54.25
N LEU A 17 3.95 17.30 53.25
CA LEU A 17 3.11 16.11 53.38
C LEU A 17 3.60 15.13 54.46
N LYS A 18 4.93 15.02 54.64
CA LYS A 18 5.57 14.17 55.65
C LYS A 18 5.26 14.61 57.07
N GLU A 19 5.22 15.92 57.33
CA GLU A 19 4.92 16.48 58.65
C GLU A 19 3.42 16.50 58.93
N LEU A 20 2.59 16.67 57.88
CA LEU A 20 1.13 16.62 57.99
C LEU A 20 0.62 15.24 58.42
N LYS A 21 1.31 14.15 58.06
CA LYS A 21 1.00 12.79 58.55
C LYS A 21 0.96 12.69 60.08
N LYS A 22 1.71 13.55 60.80
CA LYS A 22 1.81 13.54 62.27
C LYS A 22 0.67 14.32 62.95
N LYS A 23 -0.07 15.15 62.21
CA LYS A 23 -1.21 15.93 62.73
C LYS A 23 -2.49 15.11 62.61
N LYS A 24 -3.25 15.01 63.70
CA LYS A 24 -4.62 14.48 63.67
C LYS A 24 -5.59 15.60 63.25
N ASN A 25 -5.75 15.80 61.94
CA ASN A 25 -6.70 16.77 61.39
C ASN A 25 -7.72 16.06 60.49
N ASN A 26 -8.96 16.57 60.46
CA ASN A 26 -10.01 16.15 59.53
C ASN A 26 -10.02 17.03 58.26
N GLU A 27 -8.86 17.57 57.89
CA GLU A 27 -8.69 18.48 56.75
C GLU A 27 -8.22 17.70 55.52
N VAL A 28 -8.67 18.13 54.34
CA VAL A 28 -8.20 17.59 53.06
C VAL A 28 -7.07 18.50 52.56
N PHE A 29 -5.91 17.91 52.29
CA PHE A 29 -4.75 18.64 51.78
C PHE A 29 -4.54 18.33 50.30
N ALA A 30 -4.12 19.34 49.53
CA ALA A 30 -3.76 19.21 48.12
C ALA A 30 -2.41 19.89 47.87
N CYS A 31 -1.63 19.36 46.92
CA CYS A 31 -0.37 19.96 46.50
C CYS A 31 -0.19 19.75 44.98
N VAL A 32 0.55 20.65 44.34
CA VAL A 32 1.00 20.47 42.96
C VAL A 32 2.42 19.92 42.98
N VAL A 33 2.65 18.79 42.33
CA VAL A 33 3.98 18.17 42.25
C VAL A 33 4.57 18.48 40.88
N GLU A 34 5.51 19.41 40.86
CA GLU A 34 6.26 19.81 39.66
C GLU A 34 7.61 19.07 39.55
N PRO A 35 8.24 19.01 38.36
CA PRO A 35 9.49 18.28 38.13
C PRO A 35 10.60 18.51 39.17
N HIS A 36 10.84 19.75 39.62
CA HIS A 36 11.86 20.02 40.66
C HIS A 36 11.59 19.38 42.02
N HIS A 37 10.37 18.94 42.30
CA HIS A 37 10.04 18.27 43.56
C HIS A 37 10.55 16.84 43.59
N HIS A 38 10.63 16.19 42.42
CA HIS A 38 10.81 14.75 42.35
C HIS A 38 11.89 14.25 41.39
N LEU A 39 12.41 15.08 40.49
CA LEU A 39 13.53 14.71 39.61
C LEU A 39 14.86 15.06 40.27
N ILE A 40 15.75 14.07 40.34
CA ILE A 40 17.07 14.18 40.94
C ILE A 40 18.12 13.70 39.95
N HIS A 41 19.14 14.52 39.74
CA HIS A 41 20.32 14.12 38.99
C HIS A 41 21.10 13.03 39.76
N GLU A 42 21.46 11.94 39.09
CA GLU A 42 22.14 10.79 39.70
C GLU A 42 23.50 11.15 40.32
N ASP A 43 24.22 12.12 39.74
CA ASP A 43 25.47 12.64 40.28
C ASP A 43 25.20 13.76 41.30
N ALA A 44 25.53 13.48 42.55
CA ALA A 44 25.35 14.41 43.66
C ALA A 44 26.17 15.71 43.51
N GLU A 45 27.31 15.68 42.81
CA GLU A 45 28.16 16.86 42.55
C GLU A 45 27.62 17.73 41.40
N LYS A 46 26.83 17.14 40.50
CA LYS A 46 26.14 17.84 39.39
C LYS A 46 24.71 18.23 39.70
N ARG A 47 24.25 18.13 40.96
CA ARG A 47 22.97 18.67 41.41
C ARG A 47 22.99 20.20 41.31
N GLY A 48 22.80 20.69 40.09
CA GLY A 48 22.62 22.10 39.78
C GLY A 48 21.34 22.66 40.40
N PRO A 49 20.90 23.85 39.98
CA PRO A 49 19.62 24.37 40.44
C PRO A 49 18.47 23.38 40.14
N LYS A 50 17.50 23.33 41.05
CA LYS A 50 16.24 22.58 40.89
C LYS A 50 15.65 22.78 39.48
N ILE A 51 15.12 21.71 38.88
CA ILE A 51 14.54 21.76 37.52
C ILE A 51 13.31 22.68 37.47
N GLY A 52 13.47 23.89 36.96
CA GLY A 52 12.41 24.87 36.70
C GLY A 52 12.30 25.19 35.22
N SER A 53 11.52 26.23 34.90
CA SER A 53 11.34 26.72 33.51
C SER A 53 12.66 27.03 32.80
N ASP A 54 13.66 27.51 33.54
CA ASP A 54 14.85 28.12 32.97
C ASP A 54 15.95 27.10 32.61
N ASN A 55 15.82 25.84 33.05
CA ASN A 55 16.74 24.75 32.77
C ASN A 55 16.06 23.49 32.23
N TRP A 56 14.79 23.59 31.81
CA TRP A 56 14.03 22.47 31.22
C TRP A 56 14.69 21.90 29.96
N SER A 57 15.25 22.76 29.09
CA SER A 57 15.97 22.31 27.88
C SER A 57 17.18 21.45 28.20
N PHE A 58 17.87 21.72 29.31
CA PHE A 58 19.01 20.92 29.74
C PHE A 58 18.58 19.51 30.18
N PHE A 59 17.44 19.41 30.88
CA PHE A 59 16.85 18.12 31.21
C PHE A 59 16.49 17.33 29.94
N LEU A 60 15.84 17.98 28.96
CA LEU A 60 15.46 17.31 27.70
C LEU A 60 16.66 16.76 26.89
N GLU A 61 17.85 17.35 27.05
CA GLU A 61 19.08 16.92 26.39
C GLU A 61 19.86 15.83 27.17
N ASN A 62 19.55 15.61 28.45
CA ASN A 62 20.32 14.74 29.36
C ASN A 62 19.40 13.96 30.31
N ASN A 63 18.20 13.57 29.87
CA ASN A 63 17.16 12.98 30.72
C ASN A 63 17.60 11.64 31.35
N GLU A 64 18.53 10.95 30.72
CA GLU A 64 19.17 9.71 31.18
C GLU A 64 20.03 9.87 32.44
N GLU A 65 20.46 11.09 32.77
CA GLU A 65 21.25 11.38 33.98
C GLU A 65 20.35 11.66 35.22
N TYR A 66 19.04 11.55 35.07
CA TYR A 66 18.05 11.82 36.12
C TYR A 66 17.29 10.57 36.55
N SER A 67 16.85 10.57 37.81
CA SER A 67 15.93 9.58 38.38
C SER A 67 14.82 10.29 39.14
N SER A 68 13.70 9.61 39.38
CA SER A 68 12.64 10.16 40.23
C SER A 68 12.65 9.59 41.64
N ASN A 69 12.59 10.44 42.66
CA ASN A 69 12.35 10.04 44.05
C ASN A 69 10.88 10.19 44.47
N PHE A 70 9.96 10.40 43.52
CA PHE A 70 8.53 10.60 43.78
C PHE A 70 7.94 9.49 44.66
N ALA A 71 8.20 8.24 44.29
CA ALA A 71 7.73 7.05 45.01
C ALA A 71 8.22 6.98 46.47
N ALA A 72 9.41 7.51 46.76
CA ALA A 72 10.04 7.45 48.08
C ALA A 72 9.66 8.63 48.99
N GLU A 73 9.61 9.86 48.45
CA GLU A 73 9.47 11.07 49.27
C GLU A 73 8.07 11.70 49.22
N ILE A 74 7.24 11.40 48.22
CA ILE A 74 5.94 12.05 48.02
C ILE A 74 4.79 11.04 48.08
N ALA A 75 4.84 9.99 47.26
CA ALA A 75 3.80 8.96 47.16
C ALA A 75 3.37 8.33 48.50
N PRO A 76 4.24 8.12 49.51
CA PRO A 76 3.85 7.50 50.78
C PRO A 76 2.87 8.33 51.62
N TYR A 77 2.68 9.60 51.28
CA TYR A 77 1.87 10.54 52.05
C TYR A 77 0.56 10.93 51.37
N MET A 78 0.30 10.48 50.14
CA MET A 78 -0.93 10.76 49.41
C MET A 78 -1.95 9.64 49.51
N SER A 79 -3.23 10.00 49.33
CA SER A 79 -4.35 9.06 49.19
C SER A 79 -4.90 8.97 47.77
N CYS A 80 -4.71 10.03 46.99
CA CYS A 80 -5.11 10.11 45.59
C CYS A 80 -3.99 10.78 44.79
N LEU A 81 -3.69 10.25 43.60
CA LEU A 81 -2.82 10.86 42.61
C LEU A 81 -3.67 11.21 41.38
N ILE A 82 -3.54 12.45 40.90
CA ILE A 82 -4.03 12.84 39.58
C ILE A 82 -2.79 13.10 38.73
N ASN A 83 -2.46 12.16 37.84
CA ASN A 83 -1.29 12.26 36.97
C ASN A 83 -1.65 12.97 35.67
N CYS A 84 -1.03 14.12 35.43
CA CYS A 84 -1.18 14.91 34.20
C CYS A 84 0.20 15.18 33.57
N LEU A 85 1.20 14.38 33.91
CA LEU A 85 2.58 14.60 33.51
C LEU A 85 2.75 14.20 32.03
N PHE A 86 3.34 15.09 31.23
CA PHE A 86 3.86 14.71 29.93
C PHE A 86 5.11 13.85 30.14
N TRP A 87 5.17 12.68 29.50
CA TRP A 87 6.27 11.73 29.58
C TRP A 87 6.72 11.30 28.19
N ALA A 88 8.02 11.36 27.91
CA ALA A 88 8.60 10.85 26.66
C ALA A 88 9.34 9.52 26.88
N PRO A 89 9.43 8.63 25.87
CA PRO A 89 10.25 7.43 25.95
C PRO A 89 11.70 7.75 26.32
N GLY A 90 12.16 7.21 27.46
CA GLY A 90 13.49 7.47 28.01
C GLY A 90 13.47 8.40 29.24
N ASP A 91 12.39 9.14 29.47
CA ASP A 91 12.24 9.94 30.68
C ASP A 91 12.11 9.05 31.93
N PRO A 92 12.63 9.49 33.10
CA PRO A 92 12.50 8.74 34.33
C PRO A 92 11.03 8.49 34.71
N LYS A 93 10.70 7.23 35.00
CA LYS A 93 9.37 6.87 35.53
C LYS A 93 9.23 7.44 36.94
N ILE A 94 8.05 7.96 37.27
CA ILE A 94 7.78 8.49 38.62
C ILE A 94 7.41 7.37 39.60
N MET A 95 6.92 6.23 39.09
CA MET A 95 6.66 5.03 39.89
C MET A 95 6.74 3.77 39.01
N THR A 96 7.61 2.84 39.39
CA THR A 96 7.73 1.51 38.78
C THR A 96 6.73 0.51 39.40
N ASN A 97 6.61 -0.69 38.81
CA ASN A 97 5.88 -1.80 39.44
C ASN A 97 6.44 -2.14 40.84
N GLU A 98 7.77 -2.14 40.96
CA GLU A 98 8.46 -2.41 42.23
C GLU A 98 8.18 -1.32 43.26
N ASP A 99 8.17 -0.05 42.85
CA ASP A 99 7.80 1.07 43.72
C ASP A 99 6.37 0.95 44.23
N LEU A 100 5.41 0.66 43.34
CA LEU A 100 4.01 0.49 43.72
C LEU A 100 3.84 -0.66 44.72
N LYS A 101 4.49 -1.79 44.47
CA LYS A 101 4.51 -2.93 45.38
C LYS A 101 5.09 -2.55 46.74
N ASN A 102 6.25 -1.90 46.75
CA ASN A 102 6.89 -1.43 47.97
C ASN A 102 5.99 -0.45 48.73
N LEU A 103 5.27 0.41 48.03
CA LEU A 103 4.31 1.35 48.61
C LEU A 103 3.14 0.62 49.29
N ILE A 104 2.57 -0.38 48.63
CA ILE A 104 1.47 -1.20 49.16
C ILE A 104 1.95 -2.02 50.37
N ASP A 105 3.12 -2.67 50.27
CA ASP A 105 3.67 -3.55 51.31
C ASP A 105 4.21 -2.78 52.53
N SER A 106 4.77 -1.58 52.34
CA SER A 106 5.41 -0.79 53.41
C SER A 106 4.45 0.09 54.21
N GLN A 107 3.26 0.36 53.70
CA GLN A 107 2.29 1.20 54.38
C GLN A 107 1.66 0.45 55.57
N SER A 108 1.98 0.91 56.78
CA SER A 108 1.28 0.46 57.99
C SER A 108 -0.22 0.72 57.82
N ARG A 109 -1.03 -0.33 58.03
CA ARG A 109 -2.51 -0.30 57.94
C ARG A 109 -3.06 1.03 58.47
N VAL A 110 -3.90 1.68 57.67
CA VAL A 110 -4.54 2.94 58.07
C VAL A 110 -5.32 2.68 59.37
N PRO A 111 -5.14 3.50 60.43
CA PRO A 111 -5.88 3.33 61.68
C PRO A 111 -7.39 3.26 61.40
N GLU A 112 -8.10 2.32 62.02
CA GLU A 112 -9.56 2.25 61.90
C GLU A 112 -10.20 3.50 62.52
N PHE A 113 -10.98 4.22 61.72
CA PHE A 113 -11.79 5.35 62.16
C PHE A 113 -13.27 4.96 62.17
N PRO A 114 -14.06 5.32 63.20
CA PRO A 114 -15.49 5.04 63.22
C PRO A 114 -16.19 5.62 61.98
N GLY A 115 -16.86 4.78 61.20
CA GLY A 115 -17.58 5.18 59.98
C GLY A 115 -16.76 5.16 58.69
N VAL A 116 -15.45 4.87 58.76
CA VAL A 116 -14.60 4.71 57.57
C VAL A 116 -14.41 3.21 57.31
N PRO A 117 -14.66 2.70 56.09
CA PRO A 117 -14.38 1.31 55.76
C PRO A 117 -12.89 1.02 55.91
N PHE A 118 -12.55 -0.24 56.17
CA PHE A 118 -11.15 -0.67 56.26
C PHE A 118 -10.39 -0.30 54.98
N LEU A 119 -9.32 0.50 55.10
CA LEU A 119 -8.45 0.89 53.98
C LEU A 119 -7.11 0.12 54.09
N PRO A 120 -6.79 -0.76 53.13
CA PRO A 120 -5.62 -1.64 53.21
C PRO A 120 -4.28 -0.88 53.16
N GLN A 121 -4.26 0.28 52.50
CA GLN A 121 -3.11 1.18 52.41
C GLN A 121 -3.56 2.65 52.32
N LYS A 122 -2.64 3.62 52.32
CA LYS A 122 -2.93 5.05 52.21
C LYS A 122 -3.25 5.49 50.78
N LEU A 123 -2.41 5.11 49.80
CA LEU A 123 -2.67 5.41 48.38
C LEU A 123 -3.80 4.51 47.89
N GLN A 124 -4.94 5.10 47.56
CA GLN A 124 -6.15 4.36 47.20
C GLN A 124 -6.50 4.51 45.72
N VAL A 125 -6.28 5.69 45.15
CA VAL A 125 -6.72 6.02 43.79
C VAL A 125 -5.60 6.70 43.00
N ILE A 126 -5.45 6.29 41.75
CA ILE A 126 -4.65 6.96 40.74
C ILE A 126 -5.58 7.25 39.57
N SER A 127 -5.78 8.53 39.28
CA SER A 127 -6.39 8.99 38.04
C SER A 127 -5.26 9.42 37.10
N ASP A 128 -5.02 8.64 36.07
CA ASP A 128 -3.99 8.89 35.07
C ASP A 128 -4.60 9.51 33.81
N ILE A 129 -4.33 10.80 33.62
CA ILE A 129 -4.81 11.59 32.47
C ILE A 129 -3.78 11.60 31.34
N SER A 130 -2.51 11.25 31.63
CA SER A 130 -1.50 11.13 30.56
C SER A 130 -1.82 9.94 29.66
N ALA A 131 -2.36 8.86 30.23
CA ALA A 131 -2.85 7.68 29.52
C ALA A 131 -1.76 7.00 28.66
N ASP A 132 -0.52 7.09 29.12
CA ASP A 132 0.64 6.51 28.45
C ASP A 132 0.86 5.05 28.88
N SER A 133 0.60 4.11 27.97
CA SER A 133 0.89 2.69 28.20
C SER A 133 2.37 2.44 28.55
N ASN A 134 2.63 1.85 29.72
CA ASN A 134 3.96 1.64 30.32
C ASN A 134 4.79 2.93 30.47
N GLY A 135 4.14 4.09 30.57
CA GLY A 135 4.79 5.40 30.63
C GLY A 135 5.30 5.80 32.02
N SER A 136 4.99 7.03 32.44
CA SER A 136 5.45 7.59 33.72
C SER A 136 5.08 6.74 34.94
N LEU A 137 3.93 6.06 34.87
CA LEU A 137 3.48 5.04 35.80
C LEU A 137 3.57 3.68 35.09
N GLU A 138 4.59 2.89 35.44
CA GLU A 138 4.92 1.68 34.68
C GLU A 138 3.80 0.63 34.62
N PHE A 139 2.97 0.58 35.67
CA PHE A 139 1.92 -0.40 35.84
C PHE A 139 0.60 -0.02 35.12
N VAL A 140 0.54 1.15 34.47
CA VAL A 140 -0.58 1.52 33.60
C VAL A 140 -0.30 0.94 32.22
N VAL A 141 -0.91 -0.20 31.91
CA VAL A 141 -0.67 -0.90 30.64
C VAL A 141 -1.67 -0.47 29.57
N ASP A 142 -2.92 -0.27 29.95
CA ASP A 142 -4.04 0.05 29.05
C ASP A 142 -4.87 1.22 29.58
N CYS A 143 -5.57 1.90 28.65
CA CYS A 143 -6.60 2.89 29.00
C CYS A 143 -7.87 2.18 29.50
N THR A 144 -8.52 2.77 30.52
CA THR A 144 -9.84 2.32 30.98
C THR A 144 -10.92 2.75 30.00
N SER A 145 -12.08 2.07 29.96
CA SER A 145 -13.20 2.44 29.06
C SER A 145 -14.41 2.92 29.85
N MET A 146 -15.48 3.37 29.18
CA MET A 146 -16.72 3.75 29.85
C MET A 146 -17.40 2.53 30.51
N GLU A 147 -17.30 1.36 29.88
CA GLU A 147 -17.84 0.10 30.40
C GLU A 147 -16.97 -0.48 31.53
N GLU A 148 -15.66 -0.23 31.49
CA GLU A 148 -14.67 -0.68 32.46
C GLU A 148 -13.86 0.51 33.01
N PRO A 149 -14.46 1.36 33.86
CA PRO A 149 -13.94 2.68 34.21
C PRO A 149 -12.76 2.65 35.20
N PHE A 150 -12.36 1.48 35.67
CA PHE A 150 -11.20 1.34 36.54
C PHE A 150 -10.61 -0.08 36.48
N GLU A 151 -9.40 -0.22 36.99
CA GLU A 151 -8.81 -1.48 37.41
C GLU A 151 -8.20 -1.34 38.79
N VAL A 152 -7.97 -2.45 39.47
CA VAL A 152 -7.25 -2.52 40.74
C VAL A 152 -5.92 -3.20 40.51
N VAL A 153 -4.83 -2.48 40.76
CA VAL A 153 -3.45 -2.93 40.50
C VAL A 153 -2.73 -3.23 41.80
N ASP A 154 -2.21 -4.45 41.96
CA ASP A 154 -1.62 -4.95 43.21
C ASP A 154 -0.09 -4.78 43.32
N GLY A 155 0.53 -4.15 42.32
CA GLY A 155 1.99 -3.96 42.24
C GLY A 155 2.79 -5.21 41.85
N LYS A 156 2.15 -6.38 41.65
CA LYS A 156 2.81 -7.60 41.16
C LYS A 156 2.65 -7.80 39.65
N GLY A 157 2.20 -6.77 38.95
CA GLY A 157 1.87 -6.82 37.52
C GLY A 157 0.55 -7.50 37.22
N SER A 158 -0.34 -7.65 38.21
CA SER A 158 -1.70 -8.16 38.00
C SER A 158 -2.73 -7.04 38.22
N SER A 159 -3.77 -7.05 37.39
CA SER A 159 -4.91 -6.15 37.54
C SER A 159 -6.22 -6.93 37.66
N SER A 160 -7.21 -6.30 38.32
CA SER A 160 -8.53 -6.87 38.56
C SER A 160 -9.61 -5.82 38.38
N ARG A 161 -10.78 -6.22 37.88
CA ARG A 161 -11.97 -5.35 37.80
C ARG A 161 -12.84 -5.39 39.06
N ASP A 162 -12.53 -6.27 40.03
CA ASP A 162 -13.25 -6.29 41.31
C ASP A 162 -12.68 -5.20 42.24
N PRO A 163 -13.47 -4.17 42.62
CA PRO A 163 -13.02 -3.09 43.51
C PRO A 163 -12.64 -3.58 44.92
N LYS A 164 -12.96 -4.82 45.29
CA LYS A 164 -12.55 -5.44 46.55
C LYS A 164 -11.18 -6.12 46.48
N SER A 165 -10.57 -6.17 45.29
CA SER A 165 -9.24 -6.73 45.10
C SER A 165 -8.20 -5.93 45.90
N PRO A 166 -7.15 -6.58 46.42
CA PRO A 166 -6.09 -5.86 47.10
C PRO A 166 -5.25 -5.08 46.07
N GLY A 167 -5.13 -3.76 46.23
CA GLY A 167 -4.35 -2.92 45.32
C GLY A 167 -4.84 -1.48 45.29
N VAL A 168 -4.31 -0.71 44.34
CA VAL A 168 -4.68 0.69 44.08
C VAL A 168 -5.65 0.74 42.91
N VAL A 169 -6.73 1.51 43.05
CA VAL A 169 -7.67 1.74 41.95
C VAL A 169 -7.02 2.70 40.96
N VAL A 170 -6.86 2.26 39.72
CA VAL A 170 -6.29 3.02 38.62
C VAL A 170 -7.39 3.31 37.60
N THR A 171 -7.44 4.57 37.17
CA THR A 171 -8.34 5.06 36.12
C THR A 171 -7.49 5.81 35.11
N SER A 172 -7.20 5.18 33.97
CA SER A 172 -6.41 5.77 32.88
C SER A 172 -7.36 6.24 31.77
N ILE A 173 -7.36 7.53 31.43
CA ILE A 173 -8.42 8.15 30.60
C ILE A 173 -7.81 8.87 29.38
N ASP A 174 -8.01 8.31 28.19
CA ASP A 174 -7.67 8.93 26.89
C ASP A 174 -8.84 9.68 26.23
N TYR A 175 -10.05 9.61 26.81
CA TYR A 175 -11.29 10.20 26.28
C TYR A 175 -11.88 11.30 27.18
N LEU A 176 -11.05 11.98 27.98
CA LEU A 176 -11.50 13.01 28.93
C LEU A 176 -12.42 14.09 28.31
N PRO A 177 -12.21 14.57 27.06
CA PRO A 177 -13.12 15.54 26.43
C PRO A 177 -14.56 15.04 26.26
N ALA A 178 -14.78 13.72 26.16
CA ALA A 178 -16.10 13.11 26.04
C ALA A 178 -16.79 12.87 27.40
N LEU A 179 -16.04 12.96 28.50
CA LEU A 179 -16.52 12.69 29.86
C LEU A 179 -16.96 13.93 30.64
N LEU A 180 -16.67 15.13 30.14
CA LEU A 180 -16.98 16.35 30.88
C LEU A 180 -18.37 16.91 30.51
N PRO A 181 -19.22 17.20 31.52
CA PRO A 181 -20.59 17.66 31.34
C PRO A 181 -20.62 19.03 30.68
N ARG A 182 -21.73 19.35 30.01
CA ARG A 182 -22.13 20.62 29.37
C ARG A 182 -21.34 21.89 29.77
N GLU A 183 -21.06 22.09 31.06
CA GLU A 183 -20.28 23.20 31.61
C GLU A 183 -18.85 23.29 31.05
N ALA A 184 -18.17 22.17 30.80
CA ALA A 184 -16.86 22.16 30.16
C ALA A 184 -16.93 22.50 28.67
N SER A 185 -18.00 22.06 27.98
CA SER A 185 -18.26 22.47 26.60
C SER A 185 -18.59 23.96 26.52
N ASP A 186 -19.38 24.48 27.46
CA ASP A 186 -19.69 25.91 27.57
C ASP A 186 -18.42 26.72 27.89
N HIS A 187 -17.59 26.25 28.82
CA HIS A 187 -16.30 26.89 29.15
C HIS A 187 -15.34 26.90 27.97
N PHE A 188 -15.09 25.73 27.35
CA PHE A 188 -14.25 25.62 26.15
C PHE A 188 -14.78 26.49 25.02
N GLY A 189 -16.09 26.46 24.77
CA GLY A 189 -16.76 27.32 23.79
C GLY A 189 -16.52 28.80 24.08
N ASN A 190 -16.67 29.23 25.34
CA ASN A 190 -16.40 30.61 25.75
C ASN A 190 -14.92 31.01 25.62
N CYS A 191 -13.99 30.09 25.83
CA CYS A 191 -12.55 30.31 25.60
C CYS A 191 -12.21 30.38 24.12
N LEU A 192 -12.91 29.64 23.26
CA LEU A 192 -12.68 29.60 21.81
C LEU A 192 -13.35 30.78 21.08
N LEU A 193 -14.50 31.23 21.56
CA LEU A 193 -15.34 32.29 20.97
C LEU A 193 -14.55 33.55 20.53
N PRO A 194 -13.62 34.09 21.35
CA PRO A 194 -12.80 35.25 20.97
C PRO A 194 -11.95 35.05 19.72
N PHE A 195 -11.68 33.80 19.33
CA PHE A 195 -10.81 33.45 18.21
C PHE A 195 -11.57 33.06 16.93
N ILE A 196 -12.91 32.99 16.98
CA ILE A 196 -13.72 32.51 15.84
C ILE A 196 -13.57 33.42 14.61
N ASP A 197 -13.54 34.74 14.81
CA ASP A 197 -13.35 35.68 13.70
C ASP A 197 -11.98 35.51 13.03
N ASP A 198 -10.92 35.30 13.81
CA ASP A 198 -9.58 35.01 13.29
C ASP A 198 -9.53 33.69 12.52
N LEU A 199 -10.22 32.66 13.00
CA LEU A 199 -10.32 31.37 12.30
C LEU A 199 -11.07 31.49 10.96
N LEU A 200 -12.15 32.29 10.91
CA LEU A 200 -12.90 32.57 9.68
C LEU A 200 -12.09 33.40 8.68
N ASN A 201 -11.33 34.38 9.17
CA ASN A 201 -10.40 35.18 8.39
C ASN A 201 -9.29 34.31 7.77
N LEU A 202 -8.71 33.40 8.55
CA LEU A 202 -7.72 32.43 8.07
C LEU A 202 -8.29 31.53 6.95
N ALA A 203 -9.51 31.02 7.14
CA ALA A 203 -10.17 30.14 6.17
C ALA A 203 -10.53 30.86 4.85
N SER A 204 -10.82 32.16 4.92
CA SER A 204 -11.14 33.00 3.76
C SER A 204 -9.91 33.63 3.09
N GLY A 205 -8.70 33.39 3.64
CA GLY A 205 -7.44 33.92 3.11
C GLY A 205 -7.26 35.43 3.33
N GLN A 206 -7.98 36.02 4.29
CA GLN A 206 -7.92 37.45 4.59
C GLN A 206 -7.33 37.70 5.99
N GLY A 207 -6.47 38.72 6.12
CA GLY A 207 -6.06 39.28 7.40
C GLY A 207 -4.92 38.56 8.12
N ASP A 208 -4.26 39.30 9.01
CA ASP A 208 -3.25 38.77 9.94
C ASP A 208 -3.96 38.33 11.22
N VAL A 209 -3.85 37.04 11.57
CA VAL A 209 -4.50 36.46 12.76
C VAL A 209 -3.66 36.67 14.02
N CYS A 210 -4.28 36.61 15.20
CA CYS A 210 -3.55 36.75 16.45
C CYS A 210 -2.47 35.66 16.60
N PRO A 211 -1.41 35.90 17.39
CA PRO A 211 -0.32 34.94 17.58
C PRO A 211 -0.78 33.58 18.11
N ALA A 212 -1.84 33.53 18.93
CA ALA A 212 -2.36 32.28 19.47
C ALA A 212 -2.88 31.37 18.34
N ILE A 213 -3.67 31.91 17.41
CA ILE A 213 -4.15 31.16 16.24
C ILE A 213 -3.02 30.91 15.26
N ARG A 214 -2.18 31.90 14.96
CA ARG A 214 -1.02 31.73 14.08
C ARG A 214 -0.13 30.58 14.54
N ASN A 215 0.15 30.53 15.84
CA ASN A 215 1.00 29.52 16.43
C ASN A 215 0.31 28.17 16.60
N ALA A 216 -1.02 28.08 16.51
CA ALA A 216 -1.75 26.82 16.55
C ALA A 216 -1.92 26.18 15.16
N VAL A 217 -1.70 26.93 14.08
CA VAL A 217 -1.90 26.44 12.69
C VAL A 217 -0.68 25.64 12.24
N ILE A 218 -0.83 24.30 12.22
CA ILE A 218 0.21 23.37 11.77
C ILE A 218 0.39 23.41 10.25
N CYS A 219 -0.72 23.35 9.51
CA CYS A 219 -0.75 23.31 8.06
C CYS A 219 -1.72 24.37 7.53
N GLN A 220 -1.35 25.05 6.44
CA GLN A 220 -2.19 26.00 5.73
C GLN A 220 -2.04 25.76 4.23
N ASN A 221 -3.17 25.67 3.51
CA ASN A 221 -3.21 25.45 2.06
C ASN A 221 -2.38 24.23 1.59
N GLY A 222 -2.35 23.16 2.39
CA GLY A 222 -1.63 21.94 2.08
C GLY A 222 -0.11 21.99 2.33
N ALA A 223 0.41 23.05 2.97
CA ALA A 223 1.81 23.18 3.35
C ALA A 223 1.98 23.47 4.85
N LEU A 224 3.06 22.95 5.44
CA LEU A 224 3.41 23.25 6.84
C LEU A 224 3.75 24.73 7.00
N THR A 225 3.25 25.35 8.08
CA THR A 225 3.63 26.73 8.43
C THR A 225 5.08 26.75 8.94
N THR A 226 5.71 27.94 8.90
CA THR A 226 7.17 28.11 9.11
C THR A 226 7.68 27.43 10.38
N GLN A 227 6.96 27.53 11.49
CA GLN A 227 7.37 26.98 12.78
C GLN A 227 7.30 25.45 12.85
N TYR A 228 6.52 24.81 11.96
CA TYR A 228 6.33 23.36 11.92
C TYR A 228 7.06 22.68 10.78
N ARG A 229 7.88 23.41 10.01
CA ARG A 229 8.67 22.83 8.91
C ARG A 229 9.60 21.70 9.37
N TYR A 230 10.03 21.71 10.64
CA TYR A 230 10.82 20.63 11.23
C TYR A 230 10.10 19.27 11.19
N ILE A 231 8.76 19.23 11.09
CA ILE A 231 8.00 17.99 10.92
C ILE A 231 8.38 17.32 9.60
N SER A 232 8.61 18.08 8.52
CA SER A 232 9.11 17.51 7.26
C SER A 232 10.49 16.88 7.45
N ASP A 233 11.40 17.57 8.16
CA ASP A 233 12.74 17.07 8.41
C ASP A 233 12.73 15.82 9.31
N MET A 234 11.87 15.80 10.34
CA MET A 234 11.65 14.66 11.23
C MET A 234 11.08 13.45 10.48
N ARG A 235 10.14 13.68 9.55
CA ARG A 235 9.61 12.62 8.69
C ARG A 235 10.67 12.13 7.72
N ALA A 236 11.48 13.02 7.14
CA ALA A 236 12.57 12.64 6.24
C ALA A 236 13.65 11.80 6.97
N THR A 237 14.01 12.15 8.21
CA THR A 237 14.97 11.37 9.01
C THR A 237 14.44 10.00 9.39
N GLN A 238 13.16 9.87 9.77
CA GLN A 238 12.51 8.56 9.96
C GLN A 238 12.42 7.74 8.66
N THR A 239 12.27 8.39 7.50
CA THR A 239 12.17 7.70 6.21
C THR A 239 13.54 7.19 5.76
N SER A 240 14.61 7.93 6.05
CA SER A 240 16.01 7.57 5.68
C SER A 240 16.57 6.32 6.39
N SER A 241 15.97 5.90 7.51
CA SER A 241 16.33 4.66 8.19
C SER A 241 15.60 3.44 7.65
N LYS A 242 14.48 3.63 6.94
CA LYS A 242 13.64 2.56 6.40
C LYS A 242 14.21 2.00 5.08
N SER A 243 14.03 0.71 4.90
CA SER A 243 14.62 -0.06 3.80
C SER A 243 13.60 -0.90 3.05
N ILE A 244 13.72 -0.92 1.72
CA ILE A 244 12.77 -1.62 0.83
C ILE A 244 13.55 -2.58 -0.08
N LEU A 245 13.08 -3.82 -0.14
CA LEU A 245 13.61 -4.86 -1.02
C LEU A 245 12.75 -4.93 -2.29
N VAL A 246 13.37 -4.77 -3.47
CA VAL A 246 12.71 -4.90 -4.78
C VAL A 246 13.21 -6.18 -5.46
N LEU A 247 12.33 -7.17 -5.60
CA LEU A 247 12.63 -8.43 -6.26
C LEU A 247 12.26 -8.34 -7.75
N GLY A 248 13.28 -8.29 -8.60
CA GLY A 248 13.15 -8.16 -10.05
C GLY A 248 13.72 -6.83 -10.56
N ALA A 249 14.58 -6.91 -11.58
CA ALA A 249 15.20 -5.75 -12.24
C ALA A 249 14.79 -5.62 -13.72
N GLY A 250 13.58 -6.09 -14.06
CA GLY A 250 13.05 -6.11 -15.42
C GLY A 250 12.45 -4.77 -15.89
N TYR A 251 11.65 -4.81 -16.96
CA TYR A 251 11.14 -3.61 -17.66
C TYR A 251 10.38 -2.58 -16.80
N VAL A 252 9.79 -2.99 -15.67
CA VAL A 252 8.92 -2.12 -14.84
C VAL A 252 9.58 -1.66 -13.54
N SER A 253 10.79 -2.11 -13.21
CA SER A 253 11.41 -1.83 -11.91
C SER A 253 12.00 -0.43 -11.79
N ALA A 254 12.45 0.18 -12.89
CA ALA A 254 13.15 1.47 -12.83
C ALA A 254 12.29 2.59 -12.22
N PRO A 255 11.01 2.80 -12.60
CA PRO A 255 10.16 3.81 -11.96
C PRO A 255 9.87 3.52 -10.48
N VAL A 256 9.85 2.25 -10.07
CA VAL A 256 9.69 1.86 -8.66
C VAL A 256 10.89 2.32 -7.85
N VAL A 257 12.09 1.99 -8.32
CA VAL A 257 13.34 2.34 -7.66
C VAL A 257 13.51 3.86 -7.61
N ASP A 258 13.26 4.56 -8.71
CA ASP A 258 13.34 6.03 -8.81
C ASP A 258 12.42 6.73 -7.80
N TYR A 259 11.15 6.32 -7.75
CA TYR A 259 10.18 6.89 -6.83
C TYR A 259 10.58 6.65 -5.36
N LEU A 260 10.99 5.43 -5.01
CA LEU A 260 11.35 5.11 -3.63
C LEU A 260 12.67 5.77 -3.19
N SER A 261 13.69 5.77 -4.06
CA SER A 261 14.97 6.43 -3.74
C SER A 261 14.80 7.94 -3.55
N SER A 262 13.96 8.59 -4.38
CA SER A 262 13.69 10.03 -4.27
C SER A 262 12.91 10.40 -2.99
N LYS A 263 12.22 9.44 -2.36
CA LYS A 263 11.61 9.59 -1.03
C LYS A 263 12.61 9.36 0.12
N GLY A 264 13.86 8.99 -0.19
CA GLY A 264 14.93 8.80 0.79
C GLY A 264 15.05 7.37 1.34
N TYR A 265 14.28 6.40 0.82
CA TYR A 265 14.40 5.01 1.25
C TYR A 265 15.73 4.38 0.79
N LYS A 266 16.26 3.46 1.59
CA LYS A 266 17.34 2.56 1.14
C LYS A 266 16.74 1.41 0.33
N VAL A 267 17.07 1.32 -0.95
CA VAL A 267 16.46 0.34 -1.85
C VAL A 267 17.47 -0.75 -2.23
N THR A 268 17.16 -2.00 -1.95
CA THR A 268 17.95 -3.15 -2.45
C THR A 268 17.24 -3.77 -3.64
N VAL A 269 17.91 -3.84 -4.78
CA VAL A 269 17.33 -4.37 -6.03
C VAL A 269 17.96 -5.72 -6.35
N VAL A 270 17.12 -6.74 -6.48
CA VAL A 270 17.54 -8.14 -6.68
C VAL A 270 17.26 -8.60 -8.10
N SER A 271 18.24 -9.26 -8.73
CA SER A 271 18.05 -10.02 -9.97
C SER A 271 18.82 -11.33 -9.94
N SER A 272 18.31 -12.36 -10.62
CA SER A 272 19.06 -13.59 -10.88
C SER A 272 20.10 -13.43 -11.99
N VAL A 273 20.03 -12.33 -12.76
CA VAL A 273 20.92 -12.03 -13.88
C VAL A 273 22.05 -11.12 -13.41
N GLU A 274 23.28 -11.57 -13.63
CA GLU A 274 24.47 -10.81 -13.25
C GLU A 274 24.49 -9.43 -13.93
N ASN A 275 24.80 -8.39 -13.15
CA ASN A 275 24.86 -6.99 -13.56
C ASN A 275 23.53 -6.34 -14.04
N GLU A 276 22.39 -7.02 -14.08
CA GLU A 276 21.12 -6.42 -14.55
C GLU A 276 20.68 -5.26 -13.64
N ALA A 277 20.57 -5.52 -12.33
CA ALA A 277 20.20 -4.50 -11.34
C ALA A 277 21.22 -3.35 -11.28
N ALA A 278 22.53 -3.68 -11.31
CA ALA A 278 23.60 -2.69 -11.26
C ALA A 278 23.58 -1.76 -12.50
N LYS A 279 23.34 -2.32 -13.69
CA LYS A 279 23.21 -1.55 -14.93
C LYS A 279 22.04 -0.58 -14.85
N MET A 280 20.86 -1.03 -14.46
CA MET A 280 19.69 -0.16 -14.30
C MET A 280 19.96 0.99 -13.31
N ILE A 281 20.54 0.69 -12.14
CA ILE A 281 20.89 1.72 -11.14
C ILE A 281 21.87 2.75 -11.72
N SER A 282 22.91 2.28 -12.43
CA SER A 282 23.91 3.18 -13.03
C SER A 282 23.37 3.99 -14.21
N GLN A 283 22.49 3.40 -15.03
CA GLN A 283 21.90 4.04 -16.22
C GLN A 283 21.07 5.27 -15.84
N TYR A 284 20.32 5.18 -14.74
CA TYR A 284 19.44 6.24 -14.28
C TYR A 284 20.01 7.04 -13.10
N ASN A 285 21.26 6.75 -12.70
CA ASN A 285 21.96 7.38 -11.58
C ASN A 285 21.12 7.42 -10.29
N PHE A 286 20.57 6.26 -9.90
CA PHE A 286 19.78 6.16 -8.66
C PHE A 286 20.69 6.21 -7.43
N GLU A 287 20.35 7.09 -6.49
CA GLU A 287 21.03 7.19 -5.19
C GLU A 287 20.40 6.22 -4.17
N ASN A 288 21.10 5.92 -3.07
CA ASN A 288 20.61 5.04 -2.00
C ASN A 288 20.15 3.64 -2.45
N CYS A 289 20.71 3.13 -3.54
CA CYS A 289 20.33 1.84 -4.13
C CYS A 289 21.49 0.83 -4.09
N THR A 290 21.20 -0.41 -3.69
CA THR A 290 22.17 -1.52 -3.64
C THR A 290 21.73 -2.65 -4.59
N PRO A 291 22.52 -3.01 -5.62
CA PRO A 291 22.23 -4.18 -6.45
C PRO A 291 22.68 -5.48 -5.75
N VAL A 292 21.86 -6.53 -5.85
CA VAL A 292 22.18 -7.87 -5.36
C VAL A 292 21.85 -8.91 -6.43
N VAL A 293 22.75 -9.87 -6.62
CA VAL A 293 22.52 -11.02 -7.50
C VAL A 293 22.05 -12.20 -6.65
N LEU A 294 20.82 -12.67 -6.88
CA LEU A 294 20.22 -13.78 -6.14
C LEU A 294 19.15 -14.48 -7.00
N ASP A 295 19.18 -15.81 -7.03
CA ASP A 295 18.04 -16.61 -7.50
C ASP A 295 17.02 -16.75 -6.38
N CYS A 296 15.97 -15.94 -6.43
CA CYS A 296 14.91 -15.91 -5.41
C CYS A 296 14.13 -17.23 -5.29
N ILE A 297 14.26 -18.15 -6.25
CA ILE A 297 13.50 -19.41 -6.29
C ILE A 297 14.30 -20.54 -5.66
N ASN A 298 15.59 -20.60 -5.97
CA ASN A 298 16.46 -21.68 -5.51
C ASN A 298 17.24 -21.32 -4.23
N ASP A 299 17.53 -20.04 -3.99
CA ASP A 299 18.25 -19.60 -2.80
C ASP A 299 17.31 -19.13 -1.69
N ASN A 300 16.81 -20.12 -0.94
CA ASN A 300 15.86 -19.91 0.16
C ASN A 300 16.44 -19.11 1.33
N GLU A 301 17.71 -19.33 1.66
CA GLU A 301 18.38 -18.70 2.81
C GLU A 301 18.70 -17.24 2.49
N GLY A 302 19.29 -16.98 1.32
CA GLY A 302 19.58 -15.63 0.84
C GLY A 302 18.31 -14.78 0.75
N LEU A 303 17.23 -15.33 0.19
CA LEU A 303 15.96 -14.61 0.09
C LEU A 303 15.39 -14.27 1.48
N SER A 304 15.42 -15.22 2.43
CA SER A 304 14.87 -15.00 3.77
C SER A 304 15.71 -13.99 4.57
N SER A 305 17.03 -14.00 4.41
CA SER A 305 17.95 -13.03 4.99
C SER A 305 17.70 -11.61 4.46
N LEU A 306 17.54 -11.46 3.15
CA LEU A 306 17.19 -10.18 2.55
C LEU A 306 15.83 -9.68 3.04
N ILE A 307 14.80 -10.51 3.02
CA ILE A 307 13.46 -10.11 3.49
C ILE A 307 13.53 -9.65 4.96
N SER A 308 14.22 -10.42 5.83
CA SER A 308 14.30 -10.11 7.26
C SER A 308 15.02 -8.80 7.57
N SER A 309 15.98 -8.41 6.72
CA SER A 309 16.78 -7.18 6.86
C SER A 309 16.10 -5.94 6.28
N HIS A 310 14.93 -6.07 5.64
CA HIS A 310 14.18 -4.96 5.06
C HIS A 310 12.80 -4.82 5.73
N ASP A 311 12.18 -3.65 5.59
CA ASP A 311 10.89 -3.35 6.23
C ASP A 311 9.71 -3.76 5.34
N LEU A 312 9.89 -3.64 4.02
CA LEU A 312 8.89 -3.99 3.01
C LEU A 312 9.54 -4.64 1.78
N THR A 313 8.88 -5.65 1.22
CA THR A 313 9.30 -6.33 -0.02
C THR A 313 8.33 -6.05 -1.18
N ILE A 314 8.82 -5.53 -2.30
CA ILE A 314 8.08 -5.40 -3.56
C ILE A 314 8.46 -6.55 -4.48
N SER A 315 7.50 -7.38 -4.86
CA SER A 315 7.73 -8.49 -5.80
C SER A 315 7.26 -8.12 -7.21
N LEU A 316 8.23 -7.97 -8.12
CA LEU A 316 8.03 -7.77 -9.56
C LEU A 316 8.46 -9.01 -10.37
N LEU A 317 8.52 -10.16 -9.70
CA LEU A 317 8.83 -11.46 -10.30
C LEU A 317 7.64 -12.00 -11.12
N PRO A 318 7.77 -13.12 -11.85
CA PRO A 318 6.61 -13.85 -12.36
C PRO A 318 5.61 -14.21 -11.25
N TYR A 319 4.31 -14.02 -11.52
CA TYR A 319 3.23 -14.20 -10.53
C TYR A 319 3.20 -15.58 -9.85
N VAL A 320 3.66 -16.61 -10.56
CA VAL A 320 3.74 -17.99 -10.04
C VAL A 320 4.63 -18.14 -8.81
N PHE A 321 5.58 -17.22 -8.60
CA PHE A 321 6.49 -17.24 -7.46
C PHE A 321 6.01 -16.44 -6.26
N HIS A 322 4.88 -15.72 -6.38
CA HIS A 322 4.40 -14.83 -5.33
C HIS A 322 4.02 -15.56 -4.04
N PRO A 323 3.32 -16.72 -4.06
CA PRO A 323 3.02 -17.45 -2.84
C PRO A 323 4.28 -17.81 -2.05
N HIS A 324 5.34 -18.26 -2.73
CA HIS A 324 6.62 -18.61 -2.11
C HIS A 324 7.29 -17.42 -1.42
N VAL A 325 7.33 -16.26 -2.08
CA VAL A 325 7.88 -15.03 -1.51
C VAL A 325 7.03 -14.57 -0.32
N CYS A 326 5.69 -14.58 -0.48
CA CYS A 326 4.75 -14.11 0.53
C CYS A 326 4.83 -14.93 1.83
N GLU A 327 4.99 -16.26 1.74
CA GLU A 327 5.19 -17.09 2.94
C GLU A 327 6.42 -16.66 3.75
N LYS A 328 7.52 -16.30 3.08
CA LYS A 328 8.75 -15.83 3.75
C LYS A 328 8.58 -14.43 4.34
N VAL A 329 7.92 -13.53 3.61
CA VAL A 329 7.53 -12.20 4.10
C VAL A 329 6.70 -12.31 5.37
N ILE A 330 5.67 -13.18 5.36
CA ILE A 330 4.80 -13.41 6.51
C ILE A 330 5.60 -13.93 7.70
N SER A 331 6.48 -14.91 7.45
CA SER A 331 7.33 -15.50 8.49
C SER A 331 8.30 -14.48 9.11
N ALA A 332 8.70 -13.46 8.36
CA ALA A 332 9.61 -12.42 8.81
C ALA A 332 8.89 -11.22 9.47
N GLY A 333 7.55 -11.18 9.50
CA GLY A 333 6.81 -10.05 10.06
C GLY A 333 6.91 -8.77 9.21
N LYS A 334 7.14 -8.89 7.90
CA LYS A 334 7.41 -7.76 6.99
C LYS A 334 6.26 -7.48 6.04
N GLN A 335 6.19 -6.27 5.50
CA GLN A 335 5.13 -5.87 4.56
C GLN A 335 5.44 -6.32 3.13
N MET A 336 4.42 -6.45 2.27
CA MET A 336 4.64 -6.78 0.85
C MET A 336 3.72 -6.05 -0.12
N VAL A 337 4.26 -5.77 -1.31
CA VAL A 337 3.53 -5.20 -2.45
C VAL A 337 3.80 -6.01 -3.72
N THR A 338 2.79 -6.15 -4.57
CA THR A 338 2.92 -6.70 -5.92
C THR A 338 1.94 -6.03 -6.91
N ALA A 339 2.37 -5.91 -8.17
CA ALA A 339 1.53 -5.47 -9.28
C ALA A 339 0.78 -6.62 -9.98
N SER A 340 0.79 -7.83 -9.41
CA SER A 340 0.13 -9.02 -9.98
C SER A 340 -1.27 -9.25 -9.40
N TYR A 341 -2.08 -10.00 -10.14
CA TYR A 341 -3.38 -10.54 -9.68
C TYR A 341 -3.25 -11.30 -8.35
N LEU A 342 -4.27 -11.16 -7.49
CA LEU A 342 -4.41 -11.98 -6.28
C LEU A 342 -4.77 -13.42 -6.69
N SER A 343 -3.74 -14.25 -6.85
CA SER A 343 -3.91 -15.67 -7.18
C SER A 343 -4.53 -16.46 -6.03
N ASP A 344 -5.15 -17.60 -6.32
CA ASP A 344 -5.71 -18.50 -5.30
C ASP A 344 -4.66 -18.91 -4.24
N GLY A 345 -3.40 -19.10 -4.65
CA GLY A 345 -2.29 -19.40 -3.75
C GLY A 345 -1.92 -18.25 -2.82
N MET A 346 -2.07 -17.00 -3.27
CA MET A 346 -1.91 -15.82 -2.41
C MET A 346 -3.12 -15.64 -1.49
N ALA A 347 -4.33 -15.78 -2.02
CA ALA A 347 -5.57 -15.67 -1.24
C ALA A 347 -5.63 -16.70 -0.09
N ALA A 348 -5.08 -17.90 -0.29
CA ALA A 348 -4.99 -18.93 0.76
C ALA A 348 -4.09 -18.53 1.96
N LEU A 349 -3.27 -17.48 1.84
CA LEU A 349 -2.39 -16.98 2.89
C LEU A 349 -3.00 -15.82 3.69
N ASP A 350 -4.22 -15.38 3.37
CA ASP A 350 -4.87 -14.20 3.97
C ASP A 350 -4.98 -14.28 5.50
N GLU A 351 -5.49 -15.38 6.04
CA GLU A 351 -5.60 -15.56 7.49
C GLU A 351 -4.24 -15.59 8.20
N LYS A 352 -3.19 -16.09 7.53
CA LYS A 352 -1.82 -16.04 8.07
C LYS A 352 -1.28 -14.60 8.09
N ALA A 353 -1.53 -13.83 7.03
CA ALA A 353 -1.13 -12.42 6.96
C ALA A 353 -1.85 -11.58 8.02
N LYS A 354 -3.17 -11.79 8.20
CA LYS A 354 -3.97 -11.17 9.26
C LYS A 354 -3.44 -11.49 10.65
N ALA A 355 -3.21 -12.77 10.94
CA ALA A 355 -2.71 -13.22 12.24
C ALA A 355 -1.31 -12.64 12.56
N ALA A 356 -0.48 -12.40 11.54
CA ALA A 356 0.83 -11.79 11.69
C ALA A 356 0.80 -10.24 11.73
N GLY A 357 -0.37 -9.61 11.53
CA GLY A 357 -0.49 -8.15 11.47
C GLY A 357 0.14 -7.53 10.21
N ILE A 358 0.22 -8.29 9.11
CA ILE A 358 0.95 -7.92 7.90
C ILE A 358 0.00 -7.51 6.80
N THR A 359 0.30 -6.41 6.14
CA THR A 359 -0.33 -5.92 4.91
C THR A 359 0.38 -6.50 3.69
N VAL A 360 -0.38 -7.20 2.84
CA VAL A 360 0.08 -7.64 1.52
C VAL A 360 -0.80 -6.98 0.46
N MET A 361 -0.27 -5.93 -0.20
CA MET A 361 -0.98 -5.23 -1.26
C MET A 361 -0.75 -5.91 -2.61
N ASN A 362 -1.83 -6.30 -3.27
CA ASN A 362 -1.83 -6.92 -4.58
C ASN A 362 -2.50 -6.01 -5.59
N GLU A 363 -2.40 -6.35 -6.88
CA GLU A 363 -3.18 -5.69 -7.93
C GLU A 363 -2.94 -4.17 -8.00
N VAL A 364 -1.71 -3.71 -7.72
CA VAL A 364 -1.33 -2.29 -7.82
C VAL A 364 -0.37 -2.03 -8.98
N GLY A 365 -0.83 -2.36 -10.19
CA GLY A 365 -0.19 -2.01 -11.46
C GLY A 365 -1.14 -1.17 -12.34
N VAL A 366 -1.21 -1.49 -13.63
CA VAL A 366 -2.12 -0.82 -14.58
C VAL A 366 -3.41 -1.60 -14.82
N ASP A 367 -3.30 -2.89 -15.11
CA ASP A 367 -4.37 -3.87 -15.29
C ASP A 367 -3.79 -5.24 -14.88
N PRO A 368 -3.89 -5.63 -13.60
CA PRO A 368 -4.75 -5.04 -12.57
C PRO A 368 -4.10 -3.87 -11.79
N GLY A 369 -4.86 -2.80 -11.54
CA GLY A 369 -4.52 -1.70 -10.64
C GLY A 369 -5.22 -0.40 -10.96
N ILE A 370 -4.64 0.46 -11.81
CA ILE A 370 -5.28 1.72 -12.23
C ILE A 370 -6.71 1.47 -12.74
N ASP A 371 -6.95 0.37 -13.44
CA ASP A 371 -8.29 -0.02 -13.88
C ASP A 371 -9.28 -0.24 -12.71
N HIS A 372 -8.86 -0.91 -11.63
CA HIS A 372 -9.67 -1.08 -10.43
C HIS A 372 -9.98 0.27 -9.79
N MET A 373 -8.96 1.09 -9.61
CA MET A 373 -9.08 2.36 -8.90
C MET A 373 -10.01 3.33 -9.65
N LEU A 374 -9.84 3.46 -10.96
CA LEU A 374 -10.70 4.32 -11.79
C LEU A 374 -12.14 3.79 -11.91
N ALA A 375 -12.33 2.47 -11.95
CA ALA A 375 -13.66 1.88 -11.94
C ALA A 375 -14.38 2.12 -10.61
N MET A 376 -13.71 1.88 -9.49
CA MET A 376 -14.27 2.08 -8.15
C MET A 376 -14.59 3.55 -7.88
N GLU A 377 -13.72 4.47 -8.26
CA GLU A 377 -13.98 5.92 -8.14
C GLU A 377 -15.28 6.31 -8.87
N LEU A 378 -15.49 5.79 -10.09
CA LEU A 378 -16.73 6.02 -10.83
C LEU A 378 -17.95 5.31 -10.21
N PHE A 379 -17.80 4.07 -9.74
CA PHE A 379 -18.92 3.35 -9.11
C PHE A 379 -19.38 4.02 -7.82
N ASP A 380 -18.44 4.49 -7.01
CA ASP A 380 -18.76 5.21 -5.79
C ASP A 380 -19.41 6.58 -6.08
N GLU A 381 -18.94 7.32 -7.10
CA GLU A 381 -19.62 8.54 -7.58
C GLU A 381 -21.08 8.26 -8.00
N LEU A 382 -21.32 7.19 -8.77
CA LEU A 382 -22.66 6.80 -9.22
C LEU A 382 -23.55 6.39 -8.06
N LYS A 383 -23.01 5.60 -7.12
CA LYS A 383 -23.72 5.16 -5.91
C LYS A 383 -24.08 6.33 -5.01
N ASP A 384 -23.19 7.31 -4.85
CA ASP A 384 -23.44 8.54 -4.09
C ASP A 384 -24.56 9.39 -4.74
N ASN A 385 -24.79 9.24 -6.06
CA ASN A 385 -25.93 9.82 -6.79
C ASN A 385 -27.19 8.94 -6.80
N GLY A 386 -27.19 7.79 -6.12
CA GLY A 386 -28.32 6.86 -6.06
C GLY A 386 -28.50 6.01 -7.32
N GLU A 387 -27.45 5.88 -8.14
CA GLU A 387 -27.45 5.07 -9.36
C GLU A 387 -26.81 3.69 -9.14
N ASP A 388 -27.45 2.65 -9.69
CA ASP A 388 -26.97 1.27 -9.63
C ASP A 388 -26.37 0.85 -10.98
N VAL A 389 -25.14 0.34 -10.97
CA VAL A 389 -24.47 -0.17 -12.18
C VAL A 389 -25.25 -1.33 -12.79
N GLN A 390 -25.63 -1.17 -14.07
CA GLN A 390 -26.27 -2.20 -14.90
C GLN A 390 -25.27 -2.91 -15.81
N SER A 391 -24.36 -2.15 -16.41
CA SER A 391 -23.35 -2.68 -17.34
C SER A 391 -22.02 -2.03 -17.05
N PHE A 392 -20.96 -2.84 -16.96
CA PHE A 392 -19.57 -2.40 -16.91
C PHE A 392 -18.74 -3.14 -17.96
N VAL A 393 -18.16 -2.37 -18.88
CA VAL A 393 -17.24 -2.88 -19.89
C VAL A 393 -15.91 -2.13 -19.76
N SER A 394 -14.82 -2.87 -19.58
CA SER A 394 -13.48 -2.32 -19.40
C SER A 394 -12.49 -2.99 -20.34
N PHE A 395 -11.76 -2.19 -21.11
CA PHE A 395 -10.68 -2.70 -21.94
C PHE A 395 -9.41 -1.89 -21.70
N CYS A 396 -8.28 -2.57 -21.66
CA CYS A 396 -6.95 -1.97 -21.49
C CYS A 396 -5.96 -2.59 -22.48
N GLY A 397 -5.01 -1.82 -22.99
CA GLY A 397 -3.94 -2.31 -23.83
C GLY A 397 -2.67 -1.48 -23.70
N GLY A 398 -1.56 -2.15 -23.37
CA GLY A 398 -0.22 -1.62 -23.60
C GLY A 398 0.19 -1.89 -25.04
N LEU A 399 0.32 -0.85 -25.84
CA LEU A 399 0.53 -0.89 -27.28
C LEU A 399 1.67 0.04 -27.67
N PRO A 400 2.33 -0.16 -28.82
CA PRO A 400 3.14 0.90 -29.39
C PRO A 400 2.26 2.12 -29.68
N ALA A 401 2.83 3.31 -29.56
CA ALA A 401 2.22 4.52 -30.10
C ALA A 401 1.88 4.29 -31.59
N PRO A 402 0.80 4.87 -32.13
CA PRO A 402 0.35 4.58 -33.50
C PRO A 402 1.47 4.67 -34.55
N GLU A 403 2.35 5.67 -34.44
CA GLU A 403 3.52 5.88 -35.30
C GLU A 403 4.58 4.77 -35.20
N ALA A 404 4.64 4.05 -34.08
CA ALA A 404 5.58 2.96 -33.79
C ALA A 404 4.96 1.56 -34.02
N SER A 405 3.71 1.48 -34.48
CA SER A 405 2.99 0.20 -34.72
C SER A 405 3.35 -0.48 -36.06
N ASN A 406 4.49 -0.13 -36.64
CA ASN A 406 4.89 -0.46 -38.02
C ASN A 406 5.40 -1.91 -38.24
N ASN A 407 4.77 -2.91 -37.64
CA ASN A 407 5.09 -4.32 -37.86
C ASN A 407 3.84 -5.17 -38.11
N VAL A 408 4.05 -6.45 -38.44
CA VAL A 408 2.99 -7.38 -38.86
C VAL A 408 1.90 -7.56 -37.80
N LEU A 409 2.25 -7.47 -36.52
CA LEU A 409 1.32 -7.59 -35.40
C LEU A 409 0.76 -6.24 -34.93
N GLY A 410 1.30 -5.12 -35.41
CA GLY A 410 1.07 -3.82 -34.80
C GLY A 410 1.51 -3.76 -33.34
N TYR A 411 2.43 -4.63 -32.89
CA TYR A 411 2.70 -4.83 -31.47
C TYR A 411 4.20 -4.89 -31.17
N LYS A 412 4.62 -4.30 -30.05
CA LYS A 412 6.01 -4.35 -29.56
C LYS A 412 6.01 -4.73 -28.09
N PHE A 413 6.99 -5.51 -27.68
CA PHE A 413 7.01 -6.09 -26.34
C PHE A 413 7.62 -5.12 -25.34
N SER A 414 6.78 -4.64 -24.40
CA SER A 414 7.19 -3.93 -23.18
C SER A 414 7.14 -4.80 -21.92
N TRP A 415 6.76 -6.08 -22.08
CA TRP A 415 6.67 -7.11 -21.04
C TRP A 415 6.76 -8.51 -21.69
N SER A 416 6.72 -9.57 -20.88
CA SER A 416 6.98 -10.96 -21.31
C SER A 416 6.20 -11.39 -22.58
N PRO A 417 6.89 -11.67 -23.70
CA PRO A 417 6.27 -12.12 -24.95
C PRO A 417 5.49 -13.43 -24.83
N ARG A 418 6.00 -14.35 -24.00
CA ARG A 418 5.34 -15.62 -23.72
C ARG A 418 3.94 -15.40 -23.13
N GLY A 419 3.82 -14.49 -22.18
CA GLY A 419 2.53 -14.14 -21.57
C GLY A 419 1.55 -13.52 -22.56
N VAL A 420 2.03 -12.62 -23.42
CA VAL A 420 1.22 -12.01 -24.50
C VAL A 420 0.62 -13.08 -25.41
N LEU A 421 1.42 -14.05 -25.84
CA LEU A 421 0.98 -15.12 -26.73
C LEU A 421 0.02 -16.10 -26.03
N LEU A 422 0.27 -16.45 -24.77
CA LEU A 422 -0.62 -17.35 -24.01
C LEU A 422 -2.01 -16.79 -23.74
N ASN A 423 -2.14 -15.47 -23.65
CA ASN A 423 -3.45 -14.85 -23.54
C ASN A 423 -4.33 -15.12 -24.76
N THR A 424 -3.73 -15.45 -25.92
CA THR A 424 -4.47 -15.77 -27.15
C THR A 424 -5.00 -17.20 -27.20
N VAL A 425 -4.57 -18.06 -26.28
CA VAL A 425 -5.06 -19.44 -26.13
C VAL A 425 -5.78 -19.70 -24.81
N SER A 426 -5.73 -18.74 -23.89
CA SER A 426 -6.49 -18.74 -22.65
C SER A 426 -8.01 -18.70 -22.89
N GLY A 427 -8.77 -19.22 -21.93
CA GLY A 427 -10.21 -19.05 -21.90
C GLY A 427 -10.62 -17.67 -21.39
N ALA A 428 -11.89 -17.31 -21.61
CA ALA A 428 -12.50 -16.12 -21.04
C ALA A 428 -13.95 -16.35 -20.63
N LYS A 429 -14.40 -15.69 -19.57
CA LYS A 429 -15.75 -15.81 -19.02
C LYS A 429 -16.26 -14.43 -18.57
N TRP A 430 -17.49 -14.06 -18.93
CA TRP A 430 -18.04 -12.75 -18.61
C TRP A 430 -19.57 -12.80 -18.45
N LEU A 431 -20.15 -11.74 -17.87
CA LEU A 431 -21.60 -11.58 -17.79
C LEU A 431 -22.10 -10.75 -18.97
N HIS A 432 -23.21 -11.16 -19.57
CA HIS A 432 -23.85 -10.48 -20.68
C HIS A 432 -25.37 -10.58 -20.54
N ASN A 433 -26.02 -9.46 -20.22
CA ASN A 433 -27.47 -9.36 -20.01
C ASN A 433 -28.02 -10.40 -19.01
N GLY A 434 -27.27 -10.66 -17.94
CA GLY A 434 -27.62 -11.61 -16.88
C GLY A 434 -27.19 -13.06 -17.16
N ASP A 435 -26.80 -13.39 -18.39
CA ASP A 435 -26.28 -14.70 -18.75
C ASP A 435 -24.74 -14.74 -18.65
N VAL A 436 -24.21 -15.95 -18.46
CA VAL A 436 -22.76 -16.19 -18.45
C VAL A 436 -22.33 -16.64 -19.85
N ASP A 437 -21.52 -15.81 -20.50
CA ASP A 437 -20.82 -16.18 -21.73
C ASP A 437 -19.43 -16.75 -21.38
N GLU A 438 -19.01 -17.82 -22.07
CA GLU A 438 -17.72 -18.49 -21.86
C GLU A 438 -17.06 -18.91 -23.18
N ILE A 439 -15.75 -18.68 -23.27
CA ILE A 439 -14.84 -19.22 -24.27
C ILE A 439 -13.87 -20.14 -23.52
N LEU A 440 -13.89 -21.42 -23.86
CA LEU A 440 -12.97 -22.39 -23.26
C LEU A 440 -11.52 -22.15 -23.74
N PRO A 441 -10.51 -22.52 -22.93
CA PRO A 441 -9.13 -22.54 -23.37
C PRO A 441 -8.95 -23.38 -24.64
N GLY A 442 -8.04 -22.97 -25.51
CA GLY A 442 -7.82 -23.60 -26.82
C GLY A 442 -7.71 -22.62 -27.99
N GLY A 443 -7.79 -21.31 -27.71
CA GLY A 443 -7.55 -20.24 -28.66
C GLY A 443 -8.72 -19.90 -29.58
N ASP A 444 -9.95 -20.23 -29.18
CA ASP A 444 -11.13 -19.68 -29.84
C ASP A 444 -11.33 -18.18 -29.58
N ILE A 445 -10.64 -17.63 -28.58
CA ILE A 445 -10.73 -16.21 -28.20
C ILE A 445 -10.35 -15.27 -29.35
N ILE A 446 -9.35 -15.65 -30.15
CA ILE A 446 -8.90 -14.88 -31.32
C ILE A 446 -9.80 -15.07 -32.55
N ASN A 447 -10.76 -16.00 -32.53
CA ASN A 447 -11.74 -16.18 -33.60
C ASN A 447 -12.91 -15.20 -33.50
N ARG A 448 -13.13 -14.62 -32.31
CA ARG A 448 -14.24 -13.69 -32.04
C ARG A 448 -13.73 -12.38 -31.42
N PRO A 449 -12.80 -11.65 -32.06
CA PRO A 449 -12.41 -10.34 -31.56
C PRO A 449 -13.60 -9.39 -31.62
N TYR A 450 -13.76 -8.60 -30.57
CA TYR A 450 -14.65 -7.46 -30.55
C TYR A 450 -14.06 -6.38 -31.46
N THR A 451 -14.58 -6.22 -32.67
CA THR A 451 -14.05 -5.28 -33.67
C THR A 451 -14.90 -4.03 -33.82
N PHE A 452 -14.26 -2.91 -34.14
CA PHE A 452 -14.91 -1.61 -34.32
C PHE A 452 -15.73 -1.48 -35.62
N SER A 453 -15.75 -2.48 -36.51
CA SER A 453 -16.44 -2.39 -37.80
C SER A 453 -17.66 -3.31 -37.90
N GLY A 454 -18.84 -2.73 -37.72
CA GLY A 454 -19.94 -2.77 -38.68
C GLY A 454 -20.84 -3.99 -38.78
N ASP A 455 -20.39 -5.23 -38.53
CA ASP A 455 -21.25 -6.41 -38.80
C ASP A 455 -21.20 -7.54 -37.75
N VAL A 456 -20.52 -7.33 -36.61
CA VAL A 456 -20.63 -8.21 -35.44
C VAL A 456 -20.59 -7.35 -34.18
N LYS A 457 -21.68 -7.40 -33.38
CA LYS A 457 -21.90 -6.79 -32.05
C LYS A 457 -21.01 -5.57 -31.76
N GLU A 458 -21.54 -4.39 -32.08
CA GLU A 458 -20.91 -3.07 -31.86
C GLU A 458 -20.16 -3.01 -30.53
N VAL A 459 -18.87 -2.68 -30.62
CA VAL A 459 -18.05 -2.36 -29.46
C VAL A 459 -18.49 -0.98 -28.94
N PRO A 460 -18.67 -0.80 -27.62
CA PRO A 460 -19.15 0.48 -27.06
C PRO A 460 -18.23 1.69 -27.29
N PHE A 461 -16.97 1.48 -27.69
CA PHE A 461 -15.90 2.49 -27.69
C PHE A 461 -15.88 3.42 -28.91
N THR A 462 -17.05 3.83 -29.42
CA THR A 462 -17.26 4.59 -30.66
C THR A 462 -16.65 6.00 -30.70
N THR A 463 -15.81 6.38 -29.72
CA THR A 463 -15.41 7.77 -29.46
C THR A 463 -14.01 8.13 -29.92
N TRP A 464 -13.08 7.19 -30.07
CA TRP A 464 -11.69 7.53 -30.43
C TRP A 464 -11.43 7.46 -31.94
N ASN A 465 -11.88 8.51 -32.65
CA ASN A 465 -11.49 8.77 -34.03
C ASN A 465 -9.95 8.93 -34.12
N GLY A 466 -9.24 7.85 -34.49
CA GLY A 466 -7.77 7.87 -34.63
C GLY A 466 -7.06 6.55 -34.31
N TYR A 467 -7.69 5.65 -33.55
CA TYR A 467 -7.13 4.31 -33.31
C TYR A 467 -7.93 3.24 -34.05
N SER A 468 -7.23 2.27 -34.63
CA SER A 468 -7.82 1.08 -35.24
C SER A 468 -7.61 -0.11 -34.31
N LEU A 469 -8.52 -0.30 -33.36
CA LEU A 469 -8.38 -1.30 -32.30
C LEU A 469 -9.24 -2.55 -32.56
N GLU A 470 -8.92 -3.62 -31.86
CA GLU A 470 -9.73 -4.82 -31.68
C GLU A 470 -9.60 -5.27 -30.22
N GLY A 471 -10.66 -5.85 -29.68
CA GLY A 471 -10.75 -6.25 -28.28
C GLY A 471 -10.84 -7.76 -28.12
N LEU A 472 -10.13 -8.31 -27.13
CA LEU A 472 -10.26 -9.70 -26.70
C LEU A 472 -10.78 -9.73 -25.26
N PRO A 473 -11.79 -10.55 -24.92
CA PRO A 473 -12.17 -10.71 -23.51
C PRO A 473 -11.00 -11.31 -22.72
N ASN A 474 -10.90 -11.01 -21.43
CA ASN A 474 -9.77 -11.44 -20.59
C ASN A 474 -10.23 -12.26 -19.38
N ARG A 475 -9.65 -13.45 -19.22
CA ARG A 475 -9.77 -14.27 -18.00
C ARG A 475 -11.23 -14.38 -17.53
N ASP A 476 -11.50 -14.28 -16.24
CA ASP A 476 -12.84 -14.41 -15.68
C ASP A 476 -13.30 -13.05 -15.11
N SER A 477 -14.18 -12.37 -15.84
CA SER A 477 -14.79 -11.11 -15.42
C SER A 477 -15.90 -11.32 -14.38
N THR A 478 -16.50 -12.53 -14.30
CA THR A 478 -17.65 -12.80 -13.42
C THR A 478 -17.32 -12.68 -11.93
N LYS A 479 -16.03 -12.79 -11.59
CA LYS A 479 -15.51 -12.67 -10.22
C LYS A 479 -15.59 -11.25 -9.66
N TYR A 480 -15.75 -10.23 -10.50
CA TYR A 480 -15.61 -8.83 -10.09
C TYR A 480 -16.89 -8.18 -9.53
N THR A 481 -18.06 -8.82 -9.63
CA THR A 481 -19.30 -8.27 -9.07
C THR A 481 -19.22 -8.03 -7.55
N ILE A 482 -18.57 -8.96 -6.83
CA ILE A 482 -18.39 -8.92 -5.38
C ILE A 482 -17.37 -7.84 -4.96
N PRO A 483 -16.09 -7.86 -5.41
CA PRO A 483 -15.10 -6.88 -4.97
C PRO A 483 -15.47 -5.45 -5.38
N TYR A 484 -16.15 -5.27 -6.53
CA TYR A 484 -16.63 -3.95 -6.94
C TYR A 484 -17.96 -3.53 -6.32
N GLN A 485 -18.60 -4.40 -5.52
CA GLN A 485 -19.89 -4.11 -4.87
C GLN A 485 -21.00 -3.71 -5.86
N ILE A 486 -21.03 -4.34 -7.04
CA ILE A 486 -22.05 -4.12 -8.10
C ILE A 486 -22.91 -5.37 -8.33
N PRO A 487 -23.66 -5.86 -7.32
CA PRO A 487 -24.37 -7.13 -7.38
C PRO A 487 -25.51 -7.16 -8.40
N LYS A 488 -25.99 -6.00 -8.86
CA LYS A 488 -27.05 -5.86 -9.87
C LYS A 488 -26.51 -5.76 -11.30
N CYS A 489 -25.19 -5.85 -11.50
CA CYS A 489 -24.58 -5.73 -12.82
C CYS A 489 -24.96 -6.93 -13.70
N GLU A 490 -25.63 -6.66 -14.82
CA GLU A 490 -26.11 -7.65 -15.78
C GLU A 490 -25.07 -7.93 -16.87
N THR A 491 -24.23 -6.94 -17.19
CA THR A 491 -23.16 -7.07 -18.19
C THR A 491 -21.82 -6.65 -17.56
N LEU A 492 -20.87 -7.58 -17.46
CA LEU A 492 -19.59 -7.36 -16.83
C LEU A 492 -18.49 -8.01 -17.66
N LEU A 493 -17.75 -7.19 -18.40
CA LEU A 493 -16.70 -7.64 -19.33
C LEU A 493 -15.42 -6.84 -19.15
N ARG A 494 -14.32 -7.53 -18.84
CA ARG A 494 -12.95 -7.01 -18.90
C ARG A 494 -12.23 -7.60 -20.12
N GLY A 495 -11.42 -6.81 -20.80
CA GLY A 495 -10.75 -7.24 -22.03
C GLY A 495 -9.43 -6.52 -22.32
N THR A 496 -8.71 -7.03 -23.32
CA THR A 496 -7.45 -6.47 -23.81
C THR A 496 -7.65 -5.80 -25.16
N PHE A 497 -7.10 -4.60 -25.35
CA PHE A 497 -6.97 -3.98 -26.67
C PHE A 497 -5.72 -4.45 -27.43
N ARG A 498 -5.88 -4.61 -28.75
CA ARG A 498 -4.82 -4.75 -29.76
C ARG A 498 -5.13 -3.87 -30.94
N TYR A 499 -4.15 -3.60 -31.80
CA TYR A 499 -4.45 -2.99 -33.10
C TYR A 499 -5.09 -4.01 -34.05
N ALA A 500 -5.98 -3.52 -34.91
CA ALA A 500 -6.70 -4.34 -35.88
C ALA A 500 -5.75 -5.16 -36.76
N GLY A 501 -6.07 -6.45 -36.92
CA GLY A 501 -5.28 -7.39 -37.71
C GLY A 501 -4.33 -8.25 -36.87
N TYR A 502 -4.14 -7.94 -35.59
CA TYR A 502 -3.39 -8.78 -34.65
C TYR A 502 -3.96 -10.20 -34.60
N CYS A 503 -5.25 -10.37 -34.30
CA CYS A 503 -5.92 -11.67 -34.22
C CYS A 503 -5.86 -12.46 -35.52
N GLU A 504 -5.80 -11.79 -36.68
CA GLU A 504 -5.63 -12.48 -37.96
C GLU A 504 -4.30 -13.22 -38.03
N VAL A 505 -3.20 -12.57 -37.64
CA VAL A 505 -1.87 -13.18 -37.63
C VAL A 505 -1.78 -14.28 -36.59
N LEU A 506 -2.37 -14.07 -35.41
CA LEU A 506 -2.36 -15.06 -34.32
C LEU A 506 -3.13 -16.32 -34.70
N ARG A 507 -4.26 -16.19 -35.43
CA ARG A 507 -5.00 -17.36 -35.95
C ARG A 507 -4.18 -18.18 -36.92
N ASP A 508 -3.37 -17.52 -37.74
CA ASP A 508 -2.48 -18.20 -38.68
C ASP A 508 -1.30 -18.89 -37.97
N LEU A 509 -0.72 -18.25 -36.94
CA LEU A 509 0.28 -18.87 -36.07
C LEU A 509 -0.27 -20.08 -35.32
N GLN A 510 -1.51 -20.00 -34.85
CA GLN A 510 -2.20 -21.11 -34.20
C GLN A 510 -2.47 -22.27 -35.18
N ALA A 511 -2.89 -21.96 -36.41
CA ALA A 511 -3.15 -22.96 -37.45
C ALA A 511 -1.91 -23.76 -37.83
N VAL A 512 -0.72 -23.14 -37.81
CA VAL A 512 0.56 -23.82 -38.00
C VAL A 512 1.16 -24.38 -36.70
N ASN A 513 0.38 -24.38 -35.60
CA ASN A 513 0.71 -24.95 -34.30
C ASN A 513 1.97 -24.37 -33.62
N LEU A 514 2.24 -23.07 -33.85
CA LEU A 514 3.34 -22.35 -33.21
C LEU A 514 2.99 -21.76 -31.83
N ILE A 515 1.71 -21.61 -31.51
CA ILE A 515 1.25 -21.21 -30.17
C ILE A 515 0.99 -22.49 -29.35
N ASN A 516 2.05 -23.26 -29.10
CA ASN A 516 1.99 -24.55 -28.43
C ASN A 516 3.10 -24.68 -27.38
N GLU A 517 2.70 -24.98 -26.14
CA GLU A 517 3.60 -25.14 -24.99
C GLU A 517 4.23 -26.53 -24.89
N ALA A 518 3.72 -27.52 -25.63
CA ALA A 518 4.22 -28.88 -25.58
C ALA A 518 5.65 -28.95 -26.17
N PRO A 519 6.58 -29.67 -25.51
CA PRO A 519 7.90 -29.91 -26.07
C PRO A 519 7.82 -30.58 -27.44
N SER A 520 8.68 -30.13 -28.36
CA SER A 520 8.70 -30.62 -29.74
C SER A 520 10.10 -31.15 -30.10
N PRO A 521 10.27 -32.46 -30.34
CA PRO A 521 11.55 -33.05 -30.78
C PRO A 521 12.15 -32.35 -32.01
N ASN A 522 11.29 -31.91 -32.94
CA ASN A 522 11.69 -31.20 -34.16
C ASN A 522 12.49 -29.91 -33.91
N LEU A 523 12.40 -29.31 -32.71
CA LEU A 523 13.21 -28.14 -32.33
C LEU A 523 14.69 -28.51 -32.16
N TYR A 524 14.98 -29.74 -31.74
CA TYR A 524 16.35 -30.22 -31.56
C TYR A 524 16.99 -30.65 -32.88
N ASP A 525 16.18 -31.11 -33.84
CA ASP A 525 16.66 -31.57 -35.15
C ASP A 525 16.86 -30.44 -36.18
N ALA A 526 16.45 -29.21 -35.86
CA ALA A 526 16.57 -28.04 -36.73
C ALA A 526 17.59 -27.01 -36.20
N ASP A 527 18.29 -26.35 -37.11
CA ASP A 527 19.27 -25.30 -36.78
C ASP A 527 18.70 -23.89 -36.96
N ASN A 528 17.71 -23.75 -37.84
CA ASN A 528 17.05 -22.50 -38.18
C ASN A 528 15.53 -22.69 -38.34
N TRP A 529 14.81 -21.57 -38.40
CA TRP A 529 13.36 -21.56 -38.47
C TRP A 529 12.78 -22.27 -39.70
N LEU A 530 13.41 -22.13 -40.87
CA LEU A 530 12.94 -22.84 -42.08
C LEU A 530 12.98 -24.35 -41.91
N GLU A 531 14.08 -24.88 -41.37
CA GLU A 531 14.24 -26.31 -41.10
C GLU A 531 13.22 -26.81 -40.08
N PHE A 532 13.00 -26.04 -39.01
CA PHE A 532 11.98 -26.38 -38.01
C PHE A 532 10.59 -26.39 -38.62
N MET A 533 10.21 -25.35 -39.37
CA MET A 533 8.89 -25.32 -40.02
C MET A 533 8.73 -26.45 -41.03
N ALA A 534 9.79 -26.85 -41.74
CA ALA A 534 9.74 -28.02 -42.61
C ALA A 534 9.39 -29.29 -41.81
N LEU A 535 10.15 -29.58 -40.75
CA LEU A 535 9.91 -30.75 -39.89
C LEU A 535 8.56 -30.69 -39.18
N HIS A 536 8.18 -29.53 -38.65
CA HIS A 536 6.93 -29.28 -37.94
C HIS A 536 5.69 -29.50 -38.82
N LEU A 537 5.81 -29.23 -40.13
CA LEU A 537 4.75 -29.47 -41.11
C LEU A 537 4.87 -30.84 -41.82
N GLY A 538 5.75 -31.74 -41.33
CA GLY A 538 5.90 -33.10 -41.84
C GLY A 538 6.65 -33.19 -43.18
N LEU A 539 7.50 -32.23 -43.48
CA LEU A 539 8.37 -32.21 -44.67
C LEU A 539 9.82 -32.58 -44.30
N ASP A 540 10.63 -32.88 -45.32
CA ASP A 540 12.07 -33.07 -45.16
C ASP A 540 12.74 -31.78 -44.68
N LYS A 541 13.69 -31.87 -43.74
CA LYS A 541 14.46 -30.75 -43.16
C LYS A 541 15.03 -29.80 -44.22
N ASN A 542 15.45 -30.33 -45.38
CA ASN A 542 16.07 -29.55 -46.45
C ASN A 542 15.07 -28.99 -47.48
N SER A 543 13.77 -29.07 -47.22
CA SER A 543 12.73 -28.54 -48.10
C SER A 543 12.92 -27.03 -48.33
N SER A 544 12.65 -26.58 -49.56
CA SER A 544 12.74 -25.16 -49.91
C SER A 544 11.65 -24.35 -49.21
N ALA A 545 11.93 -23.05 -48.95
CA ALA A 545 10.95 -22.14 -48.34
C ALA A 545 9.60 -22.12 -49.08
N VAL A 546 9.63 -22.12 -50.41
CA VAL A 546 8.43 -22.17 -51.24
C VAL A 546 7.59 -23.42 -50.95
N LYS A 547 8.22 -24.58 -50.79
CA LYS A 547 7.52 -25.85 -50.49
C LYS A 547 6.93 -25.84 -49.08
N VAL A 548 7.68 -25.35 -48.09
CA VAL A 548 7.22 -25.23 -46.70
C VAL A 548 6.04 -24.26 -46.60
N MET A 549 6.14 -23.09 -47.25
CA MET A 549 5.06 -22.11 -47.30
C MET A 549 3.84 -22.62 -48.06
N ALA A 550 4.02 -23.37 -49.16
CA ALA A 550 2.90 -24.00 -49.86
C ALA A 550 2.19 -25.02 -48.96
N LYS A 551 2.93 -25.79 -48.16
CA LYS A 551 2.34 -26.73 -47.22
C LYS A 551 1.57 -26.02 -46.09
N ALA A 552 2.12 -24.94 -45.56
CA ALA A 552 1.46 -24.14 -44.55
C ALA A 552 0.16 -23.49 -45.06
N SER A 553 0.12 -23.01 -46.31
CA SER A 553 -1.07 -22.35 -46.88
C SER A 553 -2.25 -23.30 -47.15
N GLU A 554 -2.01 -24.61 -47.17
CA GLU A 554 -3.07 -25.63 -47.22
C GLU A 554 -3.85 -25.73 -45.90
N LEU A 555 -3.24 -25.32 -44.78
CA LEU A 555 -3.88 -25.37 -43.46
C LEU A 555 -4.98 -24.31 -43.34
N LYS A 556 -5.98 -24.65 -42.52
CA LYS A 556 -7.12 -23.78 -42.23
C LYS A 556 -6.97 -23.17 -40.85
N ASN A 557 -7.16 -21.86 -40.75
CA ASN A 557 -7.23 -21.18 -39.47
C ASN A 557 -8.61 -21.34 -38.83
N GLY A 558 -8.78 -20.82 -37.61
CA GLY A 558 -10.03 -20.95 -36.84
C GLY A 558 -11.28 -20.35 -37.49
N LEU A 559 -11.14 -19.60 -38.59
CA LEU A 559 -12.25 -19.09 -39.41
C LEU A 559 -12.45 -19.86 -40.73
N GLY A 560 -11.77 -21.00 -40.91
CA GLY A 560 -11.82 -21.80 -42.13
C GLY A 560 -11.11 -21.18 -43.35
N LYS A 561 -10.38 -20.08 -43.16
CA LYS A 561 -9.57 -19.43 -44.21
C LYS A 561 -8.21 -20.11 -44.31
N ASN A 562 -7.62 -20.08 -45.51
CA ASN A 562 -6.24 -20.55 -45.70
C ASN A 562 -5.28 -19.65 -44.93
N VAL A 563 -4.24 -20.25 -44.34
CA VAL A 563 -3.16 -19.53 -43.66
C VAL A 563 -2.48 -18.53 -44.60
N ASN A 564 -2.33 -17.29 -44.15
CA ASN A 564 -1.62 -16.25 -44.90
C ASN A 564 -0.10 -16.34 -44.64
N THR A 565 0.56 -17.17 -45.42
CA THR A 565 1.99 -17.44 -45.26
C THR A 565 2.88 -16.23 -45.57
N ASN A 566 2.40 -15.24 -46.32
CA ASN A 566 3.13 -13.99 -46.54
C ASN A 566 3.26 -13.17 -45.26
N LYS A 567 2.22 -13.16 -44.40
CA LYS A 567 2.29 -12.49 -43.09
C LYS A 567 3.24 -13.22 -42.16
N LEU A 568 3.15 -14.56 -42.10
CA LEU A 568 4.05 -15.38 -41.29
C LEU A 568 5.52 -15.28 -41.77
N ALA A 569 5.78 -15.20 -43.08
CA ALA A 569 7.13 -15.03 -43.61
C ALA A 569 7.79 -13.73 -43.13
N LYS A 570 7.01 -12.65 -42.98
CA LYS A 570 7.51 -11.38 -42.41
C LYS A 570 7.86 -11.48 -40.93
N LEU A 571 7.31 -12.44 -40.20
CA LEU A 571 7.75 -12.77 -38.83
C LEU A 571 9.07 -13.55 -38.82
N GLY A 572 9.55 -14.00 -39.98
CA GLY A 572 10.84 -14.68 -40.09
C GLY A 572 10.82 -16.17 -39.73
N VAL A 573 9.65 -16.82 -39.75
CA VAL A 573 9.54 -18.26 -39.45
C VAL A 573 9.87 -19.17 -40.65
N PHE A 574 9.98 -18.63 -41.87
CA PHE A 574 10.27 -19.40 -43.09
C PHE A 574 11.65 -19.09 -43.70
N THR A 575 12.62 -18.66 -42.89
CA THR A 575 13.97 -18.31 -43.36
C THR A 575 15.06 -19.12 -42.65
N LYS A 576 16.18 -19.34 -43.36
CA LYS A 576 17.41 -19.92 -42.79
C LYS A 576 18.24 -18.93 -41.98
N THR A 577 18.00 -17.62 -42.17
CA THR A 577 18.77 -16.56 -41.51
C THR A 577 18.49 -16.46 -40.01
N ASN A 578 17.26 -16.78 -39.61
CA ASN A 578 16.87 -16.78 -38.21
C ASN A 578 17.21 -18.12 -37.56
N LYS A 579 18.08 -18.07 -36.56
CA LYS A 579 18.42 -19.23 -35.74
C LYS A 579 17.27 -19.59 -34.80
N LEU A 580 17.19 -20.88 -34.44
CA LEU A 580 16.31 -21.34 -33.36
C LEU A 580 16.98 -21.14 -32.01
N GLU A 581 16.39 -20.29 -31.20
CA GLU A 581 16.78 -20.00 -29.82
C GLU A 581 15.67 -20.54 -28.89
N ASN A 582 16.04 -21.05 -27.71
CA ASN A 582 15.16 -21.73 -26.75
C ASN A 582 14.30 -22.86 -27.35
N ARG A 583 14.80 -24.09 -27.19
CA ARG A 583 14.23 -25.30 -27.80
C ARG A 583 13.26 -26.03 -26.87
N ASN A 584 12.69 -25.34 -25.88
CA ASN A 584 11.76 -25.95 -24.92
C ASN A 584 10.42 -26.30 -25.57
N SER A 585 9.80 -25.35 -26.27
CA SER A 585 8.52 -25.51 -26.97
C SER A 585 8.44 -24.59 -28.20
N PRO A 586 7.55 -24.87 -29.19
CA PRO A 586 7.35 -23.98 -30.33
C PRO A 586 6.98 -22.55 -29.90
N LEU A 587 6.18 -22.43 -28.85
CA LEU A 587 5.81 -21.14 -28.25
C LEU A 587 7.03 -20.39 -27.72
N ASP A 588 7.90 -21.06 -26.96
CA ASP A 588 9.06 -20.41 -26.35
C ASP A 588 10.08 -19.96 -27.42
N ALA A 589 10.27 -20.77 -28.45
CA ALA A 589 11.09 -20.40 -29.60
C ALA A 589 10.51 -19.17 -30.32
N LEU A 590 9.20 -19.18 -30.59
CA LEU A 590 8.50 -18.06 -31.24
C LEU A 590 8.59 -16.80 -30.37
N ALA A 591 8.36 -16.92 -29.07
CA ALA A 591 8.45 -15.81 -28.11
C ALA A 591 9.83 -15.15 -28.16
N MET A 592 10.91 -15.93 -28.24
CA MET A 592 12.26 -15.38 -28.39
C MET A 592 12.48 -14.65 -29.72
N LEU A 593 12.04 -15.26 -30.83
CA LEU A 593 12.14 -14.63 -32.14
C LEU A 593 11.41 -13.27 -32.18
N LEU A 594 10.16 -13.26 -31.71
CA LEU A 594 9.33 -12.07 -31.68
C LEU A 594 9.88 -11.03 -30.68
N ASN A 595 10.43 -11.46 -29.55
CA ASN A 595 11.09 -10.55 -28.62
C ASN A 595 12.22 -9.80 -29.33
N ARG A 596 13.12 -10.52 -30.00
CA ARG A 596 14.26 -9.92 -30.69
C ARG A 596 13.84 -8.93 -31.77
N ASP A 597 12.83 -9.28 -32.57
CA ASP A 597 12.46 -8.52 -33.78
C ASP A 597 11.43 -7.40 -33.52
N MET A 598 10.73 -7.41 -32.38
CA MET A 598 9.67 -6.46 -32.05
C MET A 598 9.96 -5.69 -30.75
N GLN A 599 11.21 -5.32 -30.52
CA GLN A 599 11.57 -4.32 -29.51
C GLN A 599 11.27 -2.90 -29.99
N TYR A 600 11.12 -1.99 -29.03
CA TYR A 600 11.09 -0.56 -29.28
C TYR A 600 12.48 -0.05 -29.69
N GLY A 601 12.52 0.81 -30.70
CA GLY A 601 13.70 1.61 -31.03
C GLY A 601 13.87 2.79 -30.07
N GLU A 602 15.02 3.47 -30.14
CA GLU A 602 15.43 4.53 -29.22
C GLU A 602 14.44 5.71 -29.14
N ALA A 603 13.78 6.06 -30.25
CA ALA A 603 12.83 7.17 -30.31
C ALA A 603 11.35 6.73 -30.34
N GLU A 604 11.09 5.42 -30.25
CA GLU A 604 9.74 4.89 -30.35
C GLU A 604 9.07 4.82 -28.97
N LYS A 605 7.78 5.15 -28.94
CA LYS A 605 7.00 5.23 -27.71
C LYS A 605 6.02 4.08 -27.61
N ASP A 606 5.75 3.67 -26.38
CA ASP A 606 4.56 2.91 -26.05
C ASP A 606 3.45 3.83 -25.53
N ALA A 607 2.27 3.25 -25.42
CA ALA A 607 1.09 3.88 -24.88
C ALA A 607 0.27 2.84 -24.10
N ILE A 608 -0.34 3.28 -23.00
CA ILE A 608 -1.46 2.60 -22.38
C ILE A 608 -2.74 3.25 -22.89
N ILE A 609 -3.63 2.43 -23.42
CA ILE A 609 -4.97 2.82 -23.86
C ILE A 609 -5.97 2.00 -23.05
N MET A 610 -6.78 2.66 -22.23
CA MET A 610 -7.79 2.05 -21.39
C MET A 610 -9.09 2.83 -21.44
N ARG A 611 -10.20 2.10 -21.47
CA ARG A 611 -11.55 2.63 -21.50
C ARG A 611 -12.43 1.86 -20.53
N HIS A 612 -13.13 2.58 -19.67
CA HIS A 612 -14.25 2.06 -18.90
C HIS A 612 -15.54 2.63 -19.46
N GLU A 613 -16.58 1.81 -19.53
CA GLU A 613 -17.94 2.23 -19.84
C GLU A 613 -18.92 1.62 -18.88
N VAL A 614 -19.75 2.49 -18.31
CA VAL A 614 -20.71 2.18 -17.28
C VAL A 614 -22.08 2.71 -17.69
N LYS A 615 -23.07 1.84 -17.66
CA LYS A 615 -24.49 2.21 -17.75
C LYS A 615 -25.17 1.88 -16.44
N THR A 616 -26.15 2.68 -16.05
CA THR A 616 -26.89 2.50 -14.80
C THR A 616 -28.34 2.11 -15.10
N HIS A 617 -29.00 1.47 -14.13
CA HIS A 617 -30.41 1.09 -14.26
C HIS A 617 -31.32 2.32 -14.37
N GLN A 618 -30.92 3.42 -13.73
CA GLN A 618 -31.64 4.68 -13.70
C GLN A 618 -31.53 5.39 -15.05
N ASN A 619 -30.36 5.31 -15.71
CA ASN A 619 -30.08 5.99 -16.98
C ASN A 619 -29.48 5.02 -18.03
N PRO A 620 -30.24 4.02 -18.51
CA PRO A 620 -29.71 2.94 -19.37
C PRO A 620 -29.26 3.43 -20.77
N THR A 621 -29.69 4.63 -21.18
CA THR A 621 -29.29 5.25 -22.44
C THR A 621 -28.03 6.09 -22.33
N THR A 622 -27.62 6.46 -21.11
CA THR A 622 -26.43 7.28 -20.87
C THR A 622 -25.25 6.39 -20.54
N THR A 623 -24.10 6.70 -21.14
CA THR A 623 -22.86 5.95 -20.91
C THR A 623 -21.86 6.84 -20.20
N HIS A 624 -21.59 6.52 -18.94
CA HIS A 624 -20.50 7.11 -18.16
C HIS A 624 -19.20 6.42 -18.57
N GLY A 625 -18.21 7.18 -18.98
CA GLY A 625 -16.94 6.62 -19.44
C GLY A 625 -15.73 7.18 -18.73
N VAL A 626 -14.69 6.37 -18.61
CA VAL A 626 -13.35 6.82 -18.20
C VAL A 626 -12.37 6.50 -19.32
N ASP A 627 -11.75 7.55 -19.87
CA ASP A 627 -10.67 7.45 -20.84
C ASP A 627 -9.33 7.56 -20.11
N PHE A 628 -8.46 6.57 -20.28
CA PHE A 628 -7.08 6.63 -19.80
C PHE A 628 -6.14 6.35 -20.98
N ILE A 629 -5.55 7.42 -21.52
CA ILE A 629 -4.57 7.34 -22.61
C ILE A 629 -3.29 7.98 -22.10
N TYR A 630 -2.23 7.20 -21.99
CA TYR A 630 -0.97 7.63 -21.44
C TYR A 630 0.18 7.16 -22.32
N TYR A 631 1.03 8.08 -22.77
CA TYR A 631 2.18 7.82 -23.64
C TYR A 631 3.47 7.89 -22.85
N GLY A 632 4.47 7.09 -23.23
CA GLY A 632 5.81 7.17 -22.63
C GLY A 632 6.41 8.55 -22.88
N ASP A 633 6.88 9.20 -21.81
CA ASP A 633 7.39 10.58 -21.85
C ASP A 633 8.84 10.65 -22.37
N GLN A 634 9.10 11.66 -23.20
CA GLN A 634 10.44 12.15 -23.52
C GLN A 634 10.77 13.26 -22.50
N GLY A 635 11.57 12.92 -21.49
CA GLY A 635 12.26 13.91 -20.64
C GLY A 635 11.47 14.64 -19.54
N LYS A 636 10.42 14.06 -18.95
CA LYS A 636 9.69 14.70 -17.82
C LYS A 636 10.07 14.24 -16.41
N ASN A 637 11.00 13.30 -16.26
CA ASN A 637 11.49 12.85 -14.95
C ASN A 637 12.96 13.26 -14.75
N ASP A 638 13.24 14.55 -14.63
CA ASP A 638 14.62 15.07 -14.46
C ASP A 638 15.60 14.59 -15.54
N GLY A 639 15.10 14.35 -16.77
CA GLY A 639 15.87 13.82 -17.89
C GLY A 639 15.88 12.29 -18.03
N LYS A 640 15.21 11.55 -17.14
CA LYS A 640 15.02 10.09 -17.24
C LYS A 640 13.80 9.76 -18.11
N GLU A 641 13.95 8.80 -19.01
CA GLU A 641 12.88 8.34 -19.90
C GLU A 641 12.42 6.93 -19.50
N TYR A 642 11.10 6.79 -19.33
CA TYR A 642 10.43 5.53 -18.99
C TYR A 642 9.27 5.29 -19.96
N SER A 643 8.99 4.02 -20.25
CA SER A 643 7.82 3.63 -21.01
C SER A 643 6.53 3.87 -20.22
N ALA A 644 5.41 4.10 -20.91
CA ALA A 644 4.08 4.19 -20.32
C ALA A 644 3.78 2.95 -19.48
N MET A 645 4.11 1.75 -19.97
CA MET A 645 3.96 0.50 -19.23
C MET A 645 4.76 0.49 -17.94
N ALA A 646 6.04 0.90 -17.97
CA ALA A 646 6.87 0.93 -16.77
C ALA A 646 6.33 1.91 -15.73
N GLN A 647 5.91 3.10 -16.16
CA GLN A 647 5.37 4.14 -15.27
C GLN A 647 4.03 3.73 -14.65
N THR A 648 3.10 3.25 -15.46
CA THR A 648 1.74 2.88 -15.03
C THR A 648 1.67 1.57 -14.26
N VAL A 649 2.71 0.73 -14.31
CA VAL A 649 2.86 -0.43 -13.42
C VAL A 649 3.70 -0.08 -12.19
N GLY A 650 4.81 0.62 -12.38
CA GLY A 650 5.78 0.89 -11.32
C GLY A 650 5.31 1.92 -10.30
N TYR A 651 4.73 3.05 -10.73
CA TYR A 651 4.31 4.09 -9.79
C TYR A 651 3.20 3.64 -8.84
N PRO A 652 2.12 2.96 -9.28
CA PRO A 652 1.12 2.46 -8.34
C PRO A 652 1.71 1.51 -7.28
N ALA A 653 2.63 0.62 -7.67
CA ALA A 653 3.31 -0.26 -6.73
C ALA A 653 4.20 0.51 -5.75
N ALA A 654 4.99 1.48 -6.24
CA ALA A 654 5.88 2.30 -5.41
C ALA A 654 5.12 3.22 -4.46
N ILE A 655 4.03 3.83 -4.92
CA ILE A 655 3.12 4.64 -4.12
C ILE A 655 2.47 3.79 -3.04
N SER A 656 1.97 2.60 -3.39
CA SER A 656 1.39 1.68 -2.41
C SER A 656 2.39 1.29 -1.33
N ALA A 657 3.63 0.97 -1.72
CA ALA A 657 4.71 0.69 -0.76
C ALA A 657 4.99 1.90 0.15
N HIS A 658 5.09 3.10 -0.41
CA HIS A 658 5.27 4.33 0.36
C HIS A 658 4.13 4.56 1.37
N LEU A 659 2.88 4.41 0.94
CA LEU A 659 1.70 4.61 1.79
C LEU A 659 1.59 3.57 2.91
N ILE A 660 2.02 2.33 2.67
CA ILE A 660 2.16 1.31 3.72
C ILE A 660 3.26 1.70 4.71
N MET A 661 4.41 2.15 4.21
CA MET A 661 5.55 2.56 5.05
C MET A 661 5.25 3.81 5.88
N GLU A 662 4.37 4.69 5.41
CA GLU A 662 3.85 5.85 6.14
C GLU A 662 2.66 5.51 7.07
N GLY A 663 2.18 4.26 7.08
CA GLY A 663 1.06 3.82 7.91
C GLY A 663 -0.31 4.33 7.46
N VAL A 664 -0.42 4.93 6.26
CA VAL A 664 -1.69 5.33 5.66
C VAL A 664 -2.51 4.10 5.28
N ILE A 665 -1.86 3.10 4.70
CA ILE A 665 -2.43 1.77 4.45
C ILE A 665 -1.87 0.81 5.49
N ASN A 666 -2.70 0.42 6.45
CA ASN A 666 -2.25 -0.35 7.62
C ASN A 666 -3.15 -1.57 7.95
N LYS A 667 -4.14 -1.87 7.10
CA LYS A 667 -5.03 -3.02 7.30
C LYS A 667 -4.27 -4.33 7.02
N PRO A 668 -4.27 -5.30 7.95
CA PRO A 668 -3.59 -6.57 7.72
C PRO A 668 -4.42 -7.49 6.81
N GLY A 669 -3.75 -8.39 6.11
CA GLY A 669 -4.33 -9.34 5.16
C GLY A 669 -3.92 -9.10 3.70
N MET A 670 -4.58 -9.84 2.81
CA MET A 670 -4.42 -9.76 1.35
C MET A 670 -5.33 -8.67 0.80
N LEU A 671 -4.75 -7.51 0.50
CA LEU A 671 -5.47 -6.34 0.01
C LEU A 671 -5.39 -6.21 -1.51
N THR A 672 -6.38 -5.50 -2.07
CA THR A 672 -6.45 -5.02 -3.45
C THR A 672 -6.98 -3.57 -3.43
N PRO A 673 -6.76 -2.75 -4.47
CA PRO A 673 -7.10 -1.33 -4.44
C PRO A 673 -8.56 -1.08 -4.81
N VAL A 674 -9.50 -1.75 -4.13
CA VAL A 674 -10.94 -1.67 -4.40
C VAL A 674 -11.75 -0.97 -3.29
N THR A 675 -11.11 -0.46 -2.24
CA THR A 675 -11.78 0.28 -1.16
C THR A 675 -11.31 1.73 -1.13
N LYS A 676 -12.22 2.67 -0.77
CA LYS A 676 -11.97 4.12 -0.73
C LYS A 676 -10.69 4.50 0.03
N ASP A 677 -10.43 3.83 1.16
CA ASP A 677 -9.25 4.08 1.99
C ASP A 677 -7.92 3.67 1.35
N ILE A 678 -7.95 2.86 0.28
CA ILE A 678 -6.77 2.42 -0.46
C ILE A 678 -6.66 3.17 -1.78
N TYR A 679 -7.71 3.17 -2.60
CA TYR A 679 -7.60 3.69 -3.98
C TYR A 679 -7.50 5.21 -4.02
N VAL A 680 -8.17 5.95 -3.12
CA VAL A 680 -8.16 7.43 -3.14
C VAL A 680 -6.75 7.97 -2.89
N PRO A 681 -6.03 7.55 -1.82
CA PRO A 681 -4.66 8.01 -1.60
C PRO A 681 -3.71 7.66 -2.76
N ILE A 682 -3.88 6.49 -3.39
CA ILE A 682 -3.03 6.08 -4.52
C ILE A 682 -3.32 6.96 -5.75
N LEU A 683 -4.60 7.17 -6.10
CA LEU A 683 -4.98 8.03 -7.22
C LEU A 683 -4.53 9.49 -7.02
N ASP A 684 -4.59 10.00 -5.79
CA ASP A 684 -4.14 11.35 -5.46
C ASP A 684 -2.64 11.53 -5.70
N GLU A 685 -1.80 10.53 -5.35
CA GLU A 685 -0.36 10.56 -5.67
C GLU A 685 -0.10 10.37 -7.17
N LEU A 686 -0.82 9.46 -7.85
CA LEU A 686 -0.69 9.28 -9.31
C LEU A 686 -1.05 10.55 -10.08
N LYS A 687 -2.05 11.30 -9.61
CA LYS A 687 -2.44 12.60 -10.19
C LYS A 687 -1.32 13.63 -10.12
N LYS A 688 -0.49 13.62 -9.07
CA LYS A 688 0.70 14.49 -8.95
C LYS A 688 1.77 14.13 -10.00
N LEU A 689 1.81 12.88 -10.44
CA LEU A 689 2.67 12.39 -11.52
C LEU A 689 2.04 12.56 -12.92
N GLY A 690 0.88 13.21 -13.02
CA GLY A 690 0.17 13.41 -14.29
C GLY A 690 -0.52 12.16 -14.84
N ILE A 691 -0.64 11.10 -14.05
CA ILE A 691 -1.31 9.85 -14.41
C ILE A 691 -2.77 9.95 -13.96
N VAL A 692 -3.65 10.32 -14.89
CA VAL A 692 -5.06 10.63 -14.60
C VAL A 692 -6.01 10.02 -15.63
N GLY A 693 -7.13 9.49 -15.16
CA GLY A 693 -8.27 9.13 -16.01
C GLY A 693 -9.15 10.35 -16.29
N LYS A 694 -9.67 10.45 -17.52
CA LYS A 694 -10.58 11.52 -17.94
C LYS A 694 -12.02 11.01 -17.98
N ARG A 695 -12.91 11.65 -17.22
CA ARG A 695 -14.36 11.38 -17.26
C ARG A 695 -14.97 11.83 -18.59
N THR A 696 -15.92 11.04 -19.08
CA THR A 696 -16.74 11.33 -20.26
C THR A 696 -18.18 10.91 -19.98
N LEU A 697 -19.13 11.56 -20.66
CA LEU A 697 -20.55 11.24 -20.57
C LEU A 697 -21.11 11.31 -21.98
N ASN A 698 -21.68 10.20 -22.47
CA ASN A 698 -22.21 10.06 -23.83
C ASN A 698 -23.67 9.63 -23.84
#